data_AF-A0A3C0VS36-F1
#
_entry.id   AF-A0A3C0VS36-F1
#
_cell.length_a   1.000
_cell.length_b   1.000
_cell.length_c   1.000
_cell.angle_alpha   90.00
_cell.angle_beta   90.00
_cell.angle_gamma   90.00
#
_symmetry.space_group_name_H-M   'P 1'
#
loop_
_entity.id
_entity.type
_entity.pdbx_description
1 polymer ?
#
loop_
_entity_poly.entity_id
_entity_poly.type
_entity_poly.pdbx_seq_one_letter_code
_entity_poly.pdbx_strand_id
1 'polypeptide(L)'
;MRKHLISIKKHIIALLLISIISSNVLEVMASPLADKGKDGTTNQTSDNKASNDNTGIVSVDEVIKINDINDFNEFIDNCKLDSYSVGKTFILTRDLDIDIKNYKGVPYFNGTFKGDGHTIKVKNPDYVGSDYGFFRYVGKLGIVENLHVEADVEATGSATNIGGICGVNYGTVSSCSYTGSIKGDKKVGGIVGFNKNDAIITSCSQNATVLGTDYTGGICGFNAGIISDSENNGNVNISELDSSVDIGDSVDVGAFNITKSMMNRNDMGGIAGGSSGIITACFNDGTIGYNHSGYNVGGICGRQSGEVIGCSNEGDVYGRKDVGGIVGQAEPYIESEYLNDKLSNTKDEINRLSDSITGINSAINSATSDSSKYLNKLVDSYGKDLDSIKSTVDEISKSVSDNSPEAKAYIVSINKAIKNIEALSEEEKKLAKSVPTKEEIEDIEKLQKKYDIKDLGDIKNIKNISAEDYKKLKDAKDSIDSVSANKSTADELQKNLKSLYDNMDKLQSTYSVSANSAADAAQKFANNIKDNGNYDNLQNLVNSVDSGTGKILASINEASGQLNHMSDMLSEDIESITGNKDLIYDVSSLDTISANGVISRCVNKGNVEGDINIGGIAGTMNIEYEADPELDIDLTEKLNIRLRTSVNDIIIYCENDGTITSKRNCVGGISGSQEFGLIYSCECYGNISTEAGDYTGGVVGQSKGSVWLCYSLSRLTGKAYVGGITGYGVNITECISLSDLEADGEYLGCIAGFVTEDGTVKDNYFINDNYEGIDGISYQGRAERSSYDEIISMEGKPEIFDYVKVTFTADDELITESSIPYGSSLISEDYPKLEDKPGYYVRWEEPENEIIKSNTTINAKYIPWNQSLASSILNDDGGAMFLVSGEFYEESALNMKEISGPEALEKGEKLKYAYSWSLTNVDGLNLNGLTGHFYVGDKAKDAEIYILQDDKWSKVDSVVDGSYITCTIPYGASFAVVTVDKDYTYYYIAGIVLLLIIILIISTIKRRKLKKLLKEREEEIRKRDMMARVNEN
;
A
#
# COMPACT_ATOMS: atom_id res chain seq x y z
N MET A 1 13.62 -30.48 -25.97
CA MET A 1 13.12 -29.17 -25.51
C MET A 1 11.64 -29.19 -25.14
N ARG A 2 10.69 -29.50 -26.06
CA ARG A 2 9.25 -29.71 -25.72
C ARG A 2 8.96 -30.69 -24.55
N LYS A 3 9.87 -31.63 -24.24
CA LYS A 3 9.74 -32.54 -23.07
C LYS A 3 10.20 -31.94 -21.73
N HIS A 4 11.00 -30.87 -21.73
CA HIS A 4 11.36 -30.11 -20.52
C HIS A 4 10.24 -29.12 -20.15
N LEU A 5 9.56 -28.57 -21.18
CA LEU A 5 8.30 -27.83 -21.06
C LEU A 5 7.17 -28.65 -20.39
N ILE A 6 7.12 -29.97 -20.62
CA ILE A 6 6.17 -30.91 -19.98
C ILE A 6 6.48 -31.15 -18.48
N SER A 7 7.68 -30.77 -18.00
CA SER A 7 8.09 -30.90 -16.59
C SER A 7 7.89 -29.60 -15.79
N ILE A 8 8.00 -28.44 -16.44
CA ILE A 8 7.69 -27.14 -15.83
C ILE A 8 6.16 -26.99 -15.68
N LYS A 9 5.37 -27.45 -16.66
CA LYS A 9 3.91 -27.60 -16.50
C LYS A 9 3.47 -28.53 -15.36
N LYS A 10 4.34 -29.44 -14.89
CA LYS A 10 4.08 -30.25 -13.69
C LYS A 10 4.34 -29.50 -12.37
N HIS A 11 5.19 -28.47 -12.36
CA HIS A 11 5.31 -27.54 -11.22
C HIS A 11 4.15 -26.54 -11.18
N ILE A 12 3.68 -26.10 -12.35
CA ILE A 12 2.42 -25.33 -12.51
C ILE A 12 1.22 -26.09 -11.90
N ILE A 13 1.23 -27.43 -11.93
CA ILE A 13 0.19 -28.29 -11.31
C ILE A 13 0.42 -28.55 -9.81
N ALA A 14 1.62 -28.32 -9.26
CA ALA A 14 1.93 -28.53 -7.84
C ALA A 14 1.75 -27.28 -6.97
N LEU A 15 1.86 -26.07 -7.51
CA LEU A 15 1.45 -24.83 -6.81
C LEU A 15 -0.06 -24.62 -6.82
N LEU A 16 -0.76 -25.19 -7.82
CA LEU A 16 -2.19 -25.44 -7.74
C LEU A 16 -2.57 -26.27 -6.49
N LEU A 17 -1.67 -27.06 -5.87
CA LEU A 17 -1.93 -27.72 -4.56
C LEU A 17 -1.85 -26.78 -3.33
N ILE A 18 -1.40 -25.53 -3.44
CA ILE A 18 -1.63 -24.53 -2.37
C ILE A 18 -3.12 -24.13 -2.32
N SER A 19 -3.94 -24.58 -3.27
CA SER A 19 -5.39 -24.73 -3.08
C SER A 19 -5.81 -25.62 -1.90
N ILE A 20 -4.88 -26.06 -1.03
CA ILE A 20 -5.13 -26.84 0.19
C ILE A 20 -5.17 -25.95 1.45
N ILE A 21 -4.64 -24.72 1.43
CA ILE A 21 -4.76 -23.79 2.59
C ILE A 21 -6.23 -23.37 2.78
N SER A 22 -7.00 -23.27 1.70
CA SER A 22 -8.45 -23.04 1.73
C SER A 22 -9.29 -24.23 2.21
N SER A 23 -8.71 -25.42 2.42
CA SER A 23 -9.43 -26.59 2.97
C SER A 23 -9.14 -26.89 4.44
N ASN A 24 -8.01 -26.44 5.00
CA ASN A 24 -7.71 -26.68 6.42
C ASN A 24 -8.19 -25.59 7.37
N VAL A 25 -8.69 -24.45 6.86
CA VAL A 25 -9.35 -23.43 7.69
C VAL A 25 -10.75 -23.86 8.13
N LEU A 26 -11.40 -24.81 7.43
CA LEU A 26 -12.71 -25.34 7.83
C LEU A 26 -12.65 -26.47 8.89
N GLU A 27 -11.50 -27.12 9.12
CA GLU A 27 -11.38 -28.24 10.08
C GLU A 27 -10.82 -27.86 11.47
N VAL A 28 -10.33 -26.64 11.67
CA VAL A 28 -9.89 -26.17 13.01
C VAL A 28 -11.09 -25.82 13.91
N MET A 29 -12.30 -25.83 13.38
CA MET A 29 -13.56 -25.64 14.11
C MET A 29 -14.09 -26.93 14.77
N ALA A 30 -13.24 -27.75 15.42
CA ALA A 30 -13.65 -28.73 16.45
C ALA A 30 -12.45 -29.54 16.99
N SER A 31 -11.80 -29.08 18.06
CA SER A 31 -11.36 -29.87 19.25
C SER A 31 -10.16 -29.23 19.97
N PRO A 32 -10.09 -29.28 21.32
CA PRO A 32 -8.94 -28.79 22.05
C PRO A 32 -7.83 -29.86 22.15
N LEU A 33 -6.59 -29.41 21.93
CA LEU A 33 -5.30 -29.96 22.43
C LEU A 33 -5.05 -31.48 22.31
N ALA A 34 -4.04 -31.84 21.50
CA ALA A 34 -3.17 -32.98 21.81
C ALA A 34 -1.78 -32.77 21.20
N ASP A 35 -0.85 -32.40 22.08
CA ASP A 35 0.60 -32.53 21.90
C ASP A 35 0.96 -33.96 21.43
N LYS A 36 1.77 -34.06 20.37
CA LYS A 36 2.36 -35.32 19.90
C LYS A 36 3.85 -35.11 19.66
N GLY A 37 4.61 -35.13 20.76
CA GLY A 37 5.97 -35.62 20.76
C GLY A 37 6.03 -37.06 20.22
N LYS A 38 6.96 -37.32 19.30
CA LYS A 38 7.37 -38.67 18.91
C LYS A 38 8.60 -39.06 19.73
N ASP A 39 8.40 -40.13 20.48
CA ASP A 39 9.33 -40.80 21.36
C ASP A 39 10.34 -41.69 20.61
N GLY A 40 11.49 -41.92 21.23
CA GLY A 40 12.47 -42.91 20.79
C GLY A 40 13.81 -42.83 21.52
N THR A 41 13.88 -43.20 22.80
CA THR A 41 14.71 -44.32 23.34
C THR A 41 15.07 -44.22 24.84
N THR A 42 14.45 -45.11 25.62
CA THR A 42 14.97 -45.97 26.72
C THR A 42 15.97 -45.46 27.78
N ASN A 43 15.48 -45.55 29.04
CA ASN A 43 16.10 -46.10 30.27
C ASN A 43 17.27 -45.35 30.97
N GLN A 44 17.00 -44.74 32.15
CA GLN A 44 17.31 -45.29 33.49
C GLN A 44 17.09 -44.27 34.63
N THR A 45 16.26 -44.66 35.61
CA THR A 45 16.30 -44.40 37.07
C THR A 45 16.94 -43.11 37.64
N SER A 46 16.18 -42.27 38.36
CA SER A 46 16.05 -42.31 39.84
C SER A 46 15.46 -41.01 40.44
N ASP A 47 14.45 -41.21 41.29
CA ASP A 47 14.08 -40.47 42.51
C ASP A 47 13.90 -38.94 42.55
N ASN A 48 12.63 -38.58 42.81
CA ASN A 48 12.11 -37.67 43.86
C ASN A 48 11.38 -36.38 43.45
N LYS A 49 10.07 -36.40 43.80
CA LYS A 49 9.20 -35.33 44.35
C LYS A 49 8.93 -34.07 43.50
N ALA A 50 7.69 -33.96 42.99
CA ALA A 50 6.71 -32.96 43.45
C ALA A 50 5.30 -33.24 42.88
N SER A 51 4.33 -33.26 43.81
CA SER A 51 2.90 -32.94 43.72
C SER A 51 2.08 -33.15 42.43
N ASN A 52 1.10 -34.06 42.55
CA ASN A 52 -0.19 -34.15 41.87
C ASN A 52 -0.67 -32.88 41.12
N ASP A 53 -0.78 -33.00 39.80
CA ASP A 53 -1.82 -32.30 39.05
C ASP A 53 -3.05 -33.19 38.94
N ASN A 54 -4.15 -32.64 39.46
CA ASN A 54 -5.48 -33.20 39.37
C ASN A 54 -5.96 -33.07 37.93
N THR A 55 -6.15 -34.21 37.27
CA THR A 55 -7.02 -34.35 36.10
C THR A 55 -8.47 -34.07 36.53
N GLY A 56 -8.83 -32.79 36.50
CA GLY A 56 -10.20 -32.31 36.72
C GLY A 56 -11.00 -32.38 35.41
N ILE A 57 -11.96 -33.29 35.41
CA ILE A 57 -13.05 -33.43 34.45
C ILE A 57 -13.61 -32.04 34.06
N VAL A 58 -13.67 -31.76 32.75
CA VAL A 58 -14.34 -30.60 32.14
C VAL A 58 -15.78 -30.55 32.66
N SER A 59 -16.06 -29.58 33.53
CA SER A 59 -17.39 -29.28 34.04
C SER A 59 -18.22 -28.61 32.95
N VAL A 60 -19.50 -28.95 32.92
CA VAL A 60 -20.59 -28.33 32.13
C VAL A 60 -20.40 -26.82 31.96
N ASP A 61 -20.39 -26.33 30.71
CA ASP A 61 -20.37 -24.89 30.38
C ASP A 61 -21.54 -24.20 31.12
N GLU A 62 -21.21 -23.36 32.10
CA GLU A 62 -22.21 -22.53 32.77
C GLU A 62 -22.69 -21.47 31.78
N VAL A 63 -23.95 -21.55 31.37
CA VAL A 63 -24.57 -20.58 30.46
C VAL A 63 -25.26 -19.47 31.27
N ILE A 64 -24.79 -18.24 31.10
CA ILE A 64 -25.29 -17.03 31.77
C ILE A 64 -25.96 -16.15 30.71
N LYS A 65 -27.22 -15.76 30.94
CA LYS A 65 -27.95 -14.85 30.06
C LYS A 65 -27.87 -13.43 30.58
N ILE A 66 -27.57 -12.49 29.70
CA ILE A 66 -27.60 -11.05 29.98
C ILE A 66 -28.91 -10.51 29.40
N ASN A 67 -29.88 -10.25 30.27
CA ASN A 67 -31.24 -9.85 29.88
C ASN A 67 -31.51 -8.36 30.08
N ASP A 68 -30.71 -7.69 30.90
CA ASP A 68 -30.82 -6.27 31.16
C ASP A 68 -29.48 -5.66 31.63
N ILE A 69 -29.52 -4.36 31.95
CA ILE A 69 -28.35 -3.62 32.41
C ILE A 69 -27.83 -4.06 33.78
N ASN A 70 -28.67 -4.66 34.64
CA ASN A 70 -28.24 -5.14 35.95
C ASN A 70 -27.42 -6.43 35.79
N ASP A 71 -27.89 -7.36 34.95
CA ASP A 71 -27.14 -8.56 34.59
C ASP A 71 -25.77 -8.18 33.99
N PHE A 72 -25.77 -7.14 33.15
CA PHE A 72 -24.55 -6.63 32.52
C PHE A 72 -23.58 -5.97 33.53
N ASN A 73 -24.09 -5.20 34.49
CA ASN A 73 -23.27 -4.63 35.57
C ASN A 73 -22.63 -5.73 36.43
N GLU A 74 -23.38 -6.77 36.78
CA GLU A 74 -22.87 -7.93 37.51
C GLU A 74 -21.78 -8.65 36.71
N PHE A 75 -21.97 -8.82 35.40
CA PHE A 75 -20.96 -9.37 34.50
C PHE A 75 -19.65 -8.58 34.53
N ILE A 76 -19.70 -7.25 34.39
CA ILE A 76 -18.50 -6.40 34.42
C ILE A 76 -17.79 -6.50 35.77
N ASP A 77 -18.53 -6.41 36.88
CA ASP A 77 -17.96 -6.44 38.22
C ASP A 77 -17.26 -7.76 38.51
N ASN A 78 -17.83 -8.88 38.06
CA ASN A 78 -17.23 -10.19 38.24
C ASN A 78 -16.01 -10.43 37.33
N CYS A 79 -16.00 -9.87 36.12
CA CYS A 79 -14.86 -9.91 35.19
C CYS A 79 -13.63 -9.09 35.66
N LYS A 80 -13.67 -8.48 36.85
CA LYS A 80 -12.47 -7.98 37.53
C LYS A 80 -11.56 -9.10 38.04
N LEU A 81 -12.09 -10.32 38.17
CA LEU A 81 -11.32 -11.53 38.47
C LEU A 81 -11.05 -12.29 37.16
N ASP A 82 -9.77 -12.50 36.83
CA ASP A 82 -9.31 -13.14 35.59
C ASP A 82 -9.86 -14.55 35.34
N SER A 83 -10.11 -15.29 36.41
CA SER A 83 -10.64 -16.66 36.41
C SER A 83 -12.17 -16.75 36.33
N TYR A 84 -12.91 -15.64 36.52
CA TYR A 84 -14.37 -15.70 36.63
C TYR A 84 -15.06 -16.24 35.38
N SER A 85 -14.62 -15.80 34.19
CA SER A 85 -15.25 -16.14 32.91
C SER A 85 -14.80 -17.49 32.34
N VAL A 86 -13.77 -18.11 32.91
CA VAL A 86 -13.20 -19.37 32.40
C VAL A 86 -14.25 -20.49 32.44
N GLY A 87 -14.48 -21.14 31.29
CA GLY A 87 -15.46 -22.23 31.15
C GLY A 87 -16.93 -21.78 31.24
N LYS A 88 -17.21 -20.49 31.01
CA LYS A 88 -18.57 -19.93 31.01
C LYS A 88 -18.94 -19.37 29.65
N THR A 89 -20.22 -19.48 29.32
CA THR A 89 -20.80 -18.88 28.11
C THR A 89 -21.80 -17.79 28.51
N PHE A 90 -21.56 -16.56 28.06
CA PHE A 90 -22.43 -15.40 28.25
C PHE A 90 -23.22 -15.16 26.96
N ILE A 91 -24.55 -15.06 27.04
CA ILE A 91 -25.42 -14.86 25.88
C ILE A 91 -26.24 -13.59 26.09
N LEU A 92 -26.08 -12.65 25.16
CA LEU A 92 -26.92 -11.47 25.09
C LEU A 92 -28.31 -11.86 24.53
N THR A 93 -29.38 -11.36 25.14
CA THR A 93 -30.76 -11.75 24.75
C THR A 93 -31.60 -10.59 24.22
N ARG A 94 -31.02 -9.39 24.20
CA ARG A 94 -31.62 -8.16 23.70
C ARG A 94 -30.55 -7.10 23.50
N ASP A 95 -30.89 -6.06 22.75
CA ASP A 95 -30.06 -4.87 22.67
C ASP A 95 -29.99 -4.13 24.02
N LEU A 96 -28.83 -3.54 24.31
CA LEU A 96 -28.55 -2.83 25.56
C LEU A 96 -28.00 -1.42 25.28
N ASP A 97 -28.58 -0.44 25.97
CA ASP A 97 -28.05 0.92 26.06
C ASP A 97 -27.29 1.10 27.39
N ILE A 98 -25.97 1.25 27.30
CA ILE A 98 -25.08 1.45 28.45
C ILE A 98 -24.89 2.95 28.67
N ASP A 99 -25.47 3.43 29.77
CA ASP A 99 -25.28 4.79 30.32
C ASP A 99 -24.69 4.68 31.74
N ILE A 100 -23.55 4.00 31.85
CA ILE A 100 -22.83 3.80 33.11
C ILE A 100 -21.83 4.94 33.26
N LYS A 101 -21.94 5.67 34.37
CA LYS A 101 -20.97 6.73 34.71
C LYS A 101 -19.57 6.13 34.87
N ASN A 102 -18.59 6.70 34.17
CA ASN A 102 -17.19 6.26 34.16
C ASN A 102 -17.02 4.80 33.69
N TYR A 103 -17.72 4.40 32.63
CA TYR A 103 -17.55 3.09 32.03
C TYR A 103 -16.13 2.92 31.44
N LYS A 104 -15.46 1.81 31.77
CA LYS A 104 -14.04 1.53 31.41
C LYS A 104 -13.84 0.23 30.63
N GLY A 105 -14.90 -0.33 30.05
CA GLY A 105 -14.85 -1.64 29.42
C GLY A 105 -14.89 -2.81 30.42
N VAL A 106 -14.99 -4.01 29.88
CA VAL A 106 -14.87 -5.28 30.63
C VAL A 106 -13.39 -5.55 30.90
N PRO A 107 -12.93 -5.63 32.17
CA PRO A 107 -11.50 -5.65 32.49
C PRO A 107 -10.71 -6.84 31.93
N TYR A 108 -11.21 -8.07 32.06
CA TYR A 108 -10.56 -9.25 31.51
C TYR A 108 -11.60 -10.33 31.21
N PHE A 109 -11.52 -10.93 30.02
CA PHE A 109 -12.49 -11.93 29.58
C PHE A 109 -11.81 -13.16 28.98
N ASN A 110 -12.15 -14.36 29.47
CA ASN A 110 -11.52 -15.62 29.08
C ASN A 110 -12.55 -16.77 28.97
N GLY A 111 -13.81 -16.42 28.71
CA GLY A 111 -14.92 -17.34 28.44
C GLY A 111 -15.44 -17.20 27.01
N THR A 112 -16.69 -17.60 26.75
CA THR A 112 -17.37 -17.37 25.46
C THR A 112 -18.44 -16.29 25.61
N PHE A 113 -18.36 -15.19 24.85
CA PHE A 113 -19.37 -14.13 24.81
C PHE A 113 -20.09 -14.16 23.47
N LYS A 114 -21.38 -14.47 23.48
CA LYS A 114 -22.24 -14.51 22.30
C LYS A 114 -23.14 -13.30 22.30
N GLY A 115 -22.93 -12.39 21.34
CA GLY A 115 -23.82 -11.26 21.12
C GLY A 115 -25.17 -11.66 20.49
N ASP A 116 -25.24 -12.82 19.84
CA ASP A 116 -26.46 -13.39 19.24
C ASP A 116 -27.21 -12.41 18.29
N GLY A 117 -26.45 -11.53 17.64
CA GLY A 117 -26.98 -10.49 16.72
C GLY A 117 -27.53 -9.25 17.42
N HIS A 118 -27.39 -9.14 18.73
CA HIS A 118 -27.80 -7.96 19.50
C HIS A 118 -26.75 -6.86 19.53
N THR A 119 -27.24 -5.63 19.72
CA THR A 119 -26.43 -4.41 19.77
C THR A 119 -26.18 -3.97 21.20
N ILE A 120 -24.93 -3.60 21.48
CA ILE A 120 -24.57 -2.87 22.70
C ILE A 120 -24.17 -1.44 22.35
N LYS A 121 -24.95 -0.46 22.79
CA LYS A 121 -24.65 0.96 22.61
C LYS A 121 -24.00 1.54 23.86
N VAL A 122 -22.78 2.07 23.76
CA VAL A 122 -22.05 2.65 24.90
C VAL A 122 -22.04 4.17 24.79
N LYS A 123 -22.58 4.86 25.80
CA LYS A 123 -22.54 6.33 25.87
C LYS A 123 -21.35 6.81 26.69
N ASN A 124 -20.56 7.71 26.10
CA ASN A 124 -19.46 8.44 26.76
C ASN A 124 -18.49 7.53 27.56
N PRO A 125 -17.83 6.55 26.92
CA PRO A 125 -16.80 5.76 27.58
C PRO A 125 -15.66 6.64 28.13
N ASP A 126 -15.25 6.40 29.37
CA ASP A 126 -14.20 7.16 30.08
C ASP A 126 -12.86 6.42 29.98
N TYR A 127 -12.30 6.39 28.77
CA TYR A 127 -11.05 5.68 28.46
C TYR A 127 -9.86 6.61 28.68
N VAL A 128 -9.18 6.41 29.81
CA VAL A 128 -7.95 7.14 30.18
C VAL A 128 -6.81 6.14 30.32
N GLY A 129 -5.79 6.24 29.46
CA GLY A 129 -4.64 5.34 29.37
C GLY A 129 -4.71 4.41 28.15
N SER A 130 -4.11 3.23 28.26
CA SER A 130 -3.96 2.26 27.17
C SER A 130 -4.78 0.97 27.38
N ASP A 131 -4.89 0.20 26.30
CA ASP A 131 -5.50 -1.13 26.21
C ASP A 131 -7.03 -1.12 26.34
N TYR A 132 -7.72 -0.12 25.80
CA TYR A 132 -9.17 -0.02 25.95
C TYR A 132 -9.96 -0.49 24.74
N GLY A 133 -11.12 -1.05 25.02
CA GLY A 133 -12.22 -1.35 24.11
C GLY A 133 -13.44 -1.80 24.92
N PHE A 134 -14.49 -2.30 24.27
CA PHE A 134 -15.61 -2.91 25.01
C PHE A 134 -15.10 -4.00 25.96
N PHE A 135 -14.15 -4.82 25.51
CA PHE A 135 -13.24 -5.61 26.32
C PHE A 135 -11.88 -4.92 26.41
N ARG A 136 -11.30 -4.86 27.59
CA ARG A 136 -9.92 -4.38 27.78
C ARG A 136 -8.93 -5.45 27.30
N TYR A 137 -9.10 -6.68 27.79
CA TYR A 137 -8.34 -7.86 27.38
C TYR A 137 -9.27 -9.04 27.09
N VAL A 138 -9.11 -9.66 25.92
CA VAL A 138 -9.63 -11.01 25.64
C VAL A 138 -8.46 -11.97 25.82
N GLY A 139 -8.55 -12.87 26.80
CA GLY A 139 -7.55 -13.88 27.13
C GLY A 139 -7.47 -15.01 26.12
N LYS A 140 -6.48 -15.90 26.27
CA LYS A 140 -6.19 -16.99 25.31
C LYS A 140 -7.33 -17.98 25.07
N LEU A 141 -8.22 -18.16 26.05
CA LEU A 141 -9.43 -19.00 25.95
C LEU A 141 -10.68 -18.16 25.65
N GLY A 142 -10.54 -16.83 25.59
CA GLY A 142 -11.62 -15.91 25.33
C GLY A 142 -12.09 -16.00 23.88
N ILE A 143 -13.40 -16.11 23.71
CA ILE A 143 -14.09 -16.10 22.42
C ILE A 143 -15.18 -15.04 22.49
N VAL A 144 -15.15 -14.06 21.59
CA VAL A 144 -16.20 -13.06 21.44
C VAL A 144 -16.79 -13.23 20.04
N GLU A 145 -18.07 -13.58 19.96
CA GLU A 145 -18.74 -13.88 18.69
C GLU A 145 -20.08 -13.15 18.53
N ASN A 146 -20.41 -12.76 17.30
CA ASN A 146 -21.72 -12.21 16.90
C ASN A 146 -22.15 -10.98 17.73
N LEU A 147 -21.21 -10.11 18.08
CA LEU A 147 -21.45 -8.91 18.88
C LEU A 147 -21.37 -7.64 18.01
N HIS A 148 -22.41 -6.81 18.07
CA HIS A 148 -22.38 -5.45 17.51
C HIS A 148 -22.22 -4.42 18.62
N VAL A 149 -21.26 -3.50 18.48
CA VAL A 149 -21.03 -2.39 19.42
C VAL A 149 -21.13 -1.04 18.71
N GLU A 150 -21.89 -0.12 19.29
CA GLU A 150 -21.98 1.27 18.83
C GLU A 150 -21.44 2.22 19.91
N ALA A 151 -20.37 2.97 19.61
CA ALA A 151 -19.83 3.96 20.53
C ALA A 151 -18.99 5.05 19.83
N ASP A 152 -18.95 6.23 20.46
CA ASP A 152 -17.97 7.28 20.17
C ASP A 152 -16.90 7.26 21.26
N VAL A 153 -15.68 6.88 20.89
CA VAL A 153 -14.54 6.71 21.78
C VAL A 153 -13.52 7.81 21.50
N GLU A 154 -13.24 8.62 22.52
CA GLU A 154 -12.09 9.53 22.53
C GLU A 154 -11.21 9.19 23.73
N ALA A 155 -10.18 8.36 23.50
CA ALA A 155 -9.25 7.97 24.54
C ALA A 155 -8.26 9.10 24.85
N THR A 156 -7.95 9.29 26.13
CA THR A 156 -7.00 10.32 26.61
C THR A 156 -5.85 9.70 27.40
N GLY A 157 -4.79 10.46 27.67
CA GLY A 157 -3.57 9.95 28.31
C GLY A 157 -2.65 9.32 27.28
N SER A 158 -2.14 8.11 27.53
CA SER A 158 -1.26 7.39 26.59
C SER A 158 -1.99 6.83 25.36
N ALA A 159 -3.29 6.53 25.49
CA ALA A 159 -4.19 6.15 24.40
C ALA A 159 -3.61 5.12 23.40
N THR A 160 -2.85 4.14 23.88
CA THR A 160 -2.27 3.07 23.06
C THR A 160 -3.15 1.82 23.08
N ASN A 161 -3.19 1.03 22.00
CA ASN A 161 -3.98 -0.20 21.89
C ASN A 161 -5.47 0.06 22.15
N ILE A 162 -6.08 0.88 21.28
CA ILE A 162 -7.48 1.26 21.39
C ILE A 162 -8.26 0.51 20.32
N GLY A 163 -9.25 -0.28 20.73
CA GLY A 163 -10.13 -1.03 19.84
C GLY A 163 -11.60 -0.78 20.16
N GLY A 164 -12.49 -0.89 19.18
CA GLY A 164 -13.92 -0.78 19.44
C GLY A 164 -14.46 -1.95 20.27
N ILE A 165 -14.09 -3.17 19.89
CA ILE A 165 -14.46 -4.41 20.59
C ILE A 165 -13.43 -4.78 21.65
N CYS A 166 -12.14 -4.71 21.34
CA CYS A 166 -11.09 -5.19 22.24
C CYS A 166 -9.83 -4.31 22.22
N GLY A 167 -9.31 -3.92 23.38
CA GLY A 167 -8.01 -3.26 23.47
C GLY A 167 -6.86 -4.18 23.00
N VAL A 168 -6.66 -5.29 23.72
CA VAL A 168 -5.63 -6.29 23.40
C VAL A 168 -6.23 -7.70 23.34
N ASN A 169 -6.12 -8.34 22.19
CA ASN A 169 -6.65 -9.69 21.95
C ASN A 169 -5.55 -10.75 22.03
N TYR A 170 -5.78 -11.76 22.86
CA TYR A 170 -5.00 -13.01 22.92
C TYR A 170 -5.82 -14.24 22.48
N GLY A 171 -7.13 -14.07 22.25
CA GLY A 171 -8.07 -15.14 21.94
C GLY A 171 -8.70 -14.96 20.56
N THR A 172 -9.99 -15.24 20.44
CA THR A 172 -10.74 -15.15 19.18
C THR A 172 -11.81 -14.07 19.24
N VAL A 173 -11.81 -13.18 18.26
CA VAL A 173 -12.90 -12.22 17.97
C VAL A 173 -13.46 -12.57 16.59
N SER A 174 -14.71 -13.02 16.54
CA SER A 174 -15.32 -13.53 15.31
C SER A 174 -16.69 -12.91 15.04
N SER A 175 -17.00 -12.62 13.78
CA SER A 175 -18.35 -12.15 13.39
C SER A 175 -18.84 -10.94 14.19
N CYS A 176 -17.93 -10.07 14.61
CA CYS A 176 -18.22 -8.88 15.40
C CYS A 176 -18.21 -7.64 14.51
N SER A 177 -18.93 -6.60 14.93
CA SER A 177 -18.95 -5.35 14.21
C SER A 177 -19.00 -4.11 15.09
N TYR A 178 -18.44 -3.02 14.58
CA TYR A 178 -18.36 -1.75 15.28
C TYR A 178 -18.77 -0.56 14.41
N THR A 179 -19.55 0.36 14.98
CA THR A 179 -19.95 1.63 14.37
C THR A 179 -19.76 2.80 15.32
N GLY A 180 -19.53 4.00 14.78
CA GLY A 180 -19.31 5.24 15.55
C GLY A 180 -17.98 5.88 15.20
N SER A 181 -17.24 6.35 16.21
CA SER A 181 -15.91 6.93 16.03
C SER A 181 -14.92 6.42 17.06
N ILE A 182 -13.66 6.28 16.68
CA ILE A 182 -12.57 5.91 17.59
C ILE A 182 -11.41 6.87 17.38
N LYS A 183 -11.00 7.54 18.45
CA LYS A 183 -9.80 8.37 18.50
C LYS A 183 -8.87 7.88 19.60
N GLY A 184 -7.66 7.53 19.21
CA GLY A 184 -6.56 7.15 20.09
C GLY A 184 -5.24 7.79 19.63
N ASP A 185 -4.13 7.33 20.22
CA ASP A 185 -2.79 7.75 19.81
C ASP A 185 -2.13 6.66 18.96
N LYS A 186 -1.71 5.55 19.59
CA LYS A 186 -0.98 4.48 18.90
C LYS A 186 -1.74 3.15 18.88
N LYS A 187 -1.60 2.34 17.83
CA LYS A 187 -2.23 1.02 17.69
C LYS A 187 -3.74 1.12 17.88
N VAL A 188 -4.37 1.87 16.98
CA VAL A 188 -5.81 2.15 17.02
C VAL A 188 -6.49 1.33 15.94
N GLY A 189 -7.48 0.51 16.33
CA GLY A 189 -8.26 -0.33 15.42
C GLY A 189 -9.76 -0.15 15.61
N GLY A 190 -10.55 -0.27 14.55
CA GLY A 190 -12.02 -0.25 14.66
C GLY A 190 -12.58 -1.43 15.47
N ILE A 191 -11.93 -2.60 15.41
CA ILE A 191 -12.33 -3.80 16.16
C ILE A 191 -11.35 -4.05 17.31
N VAL A 192 -10.05 -4.16 17.02
CA VAL A 192 -9.01 -4.53 18.01
C VAL A 192 -7.84 -3.54 17.99
N GLY A 193 -7.35 -3.10 19.14
CA GLY A 193 -6.14 -2.26 19.19
C GLY A 193 -4.87 -3.05 18.82
N PHE A 194 -4.62 -4.15 19.54
CA PHE A 194 -3.48 -5.05 19.30
C PHE A 194 -3.92 -6.52 19.31
N ASN A 195 -3.82 -7.18 18.15
CA ASN A 195 -3.97 -8.62 18.01
C ASN A 195 -2.62 -9.33 18.24
N LYS A 196 -2.51 -10.13 19.30
CA LYS A 196 -1.27 -10.81 19.69
C LYS A 196 -0.99 -12.05 18.85
N ASN A 197 0.20 -12.62 19.02
CA ASN A 197 0.56 -13.93 18.48
C ASN A 197 -0.51 -14.97 18.87
N ASP A 198 -0.85 -15.86 17.94
CA ASP A 198 -1.90 -16.89 18.04
C ASP A 198 -3.35 -16.36 18.16
N ALA A 199 -3.55 -15.04 18.27
CA ALA A 199 -4.87 -14.44 18.37
C ALA A 199 -5.52 -14.29 16.99
N ILE A 200 -6.84 -14.47 16.94
CA ILE A 200 -7.60 -14.55 15.68
C ILE A 200 -8.67 -13.45 15.66
N ILE A 201 -8.69 -12.70 14.57
CA ILE A 201 -9.80 -11.84 14.15
C ILE A 201 -10.35 -12.42 12.86
N THR A 202 -11.64 -12.75 12.82
CA THR A 202 -12.24 -13.36 11.62
C THR A 202 -13.66 -12.88 11.36
N SER A 203 -14.03 -12.71 10.09
CA SER A 203 -15.41 -12.35 9.71
C SER A 203 -15.92 -11.06 10.38
N CYS A 204 -15.03 -10.13 10.71
CA CYS A 204 -15.40 -8.90 11.41
C CYS A 204 -15.55 -7.74 10.42
N SER A 205 -16.46 -6.82 10.72
CA SER A 205 -16.71 -5.66 9.86
C SER A 205 -16.79 -4.39 10.70
N GLN A 206 -16.21 -3.28 10.26
CA GLN A 206 -16.47 -2.01 10.91
C GLN A 206 -16.93 -0.94 9.90
N ASN A 207 -17.65 0.05 10.42
CA ASN A 207 -18.07 1.23 9.67
C ASN A 207 -17.99 2.45 10.60
N ALA A 208 -16.78 2.70 11.10
CA ALA A 208 -16.47 3.77 12.03
C ALA A 208 -15.29 4.60 11.51
N THR A 209 -15.27 5.88 11.84
CA THR A 209 -14.10 6.72 11.57
C THR A 209 -13.02 6.42 12.61
N VAL A 210 -11.85 6.00 12.16
CA VAL A 210 -10.71 5.67 13.03
C VAL A 210 -9.62 6.73 12.90
N LEU A 211 -9.26 7.33 14.02
CA LEU A 211 -8.26 8.39 14.12
C LEU A 211 -7.14 7.98 15.08
N GLY A 212 -5.91 8.04 14.59
CA GLY A 212 -4.69 7.76 15.34
C GLY A 212 -3.48 8.48 14.77
N THR A 213 -2.34 8.34 15.44
CA THR A 213 -1.05 8.91 15.03
C THR A 213 -0.10 7.84 14.50
N ASP A 214 -0.18 6.61 15.00
CA ASP A 214 0.77 5.55 14.69
C ASP A 214 0.08 4.19 14.72
N TYR A 215 0.34 3.32 13.74
CA TYR A 215 -0.32 2.01 13.59
C TYR A 215 -1.85 2.13 13.67
N THR A 216 -2.44 2.87 12.73
CA THR A 216 -3.91 3.04 12.67
C THR A 216 -4.48 2.11 11.62
N GLY A 217 -5.32 1.16 12.05
CA GLY A 217 -6.00 0.22 11.16
C GLY A 217 -7.51 0.36 11.23
N GLY A 218 -8.21 0.06 10.14
CA GLY A 218 -9.67 -0.01 10.16
C GLY A 218 -10.20 -1.18 11.00
N ILE A 219 -9.58 -2.36 10.92
CA ILE A 219 -9.93 -3.52 11.78
C ILE A 219 -9.04 -3.57 13.01
N CYS A 220 -7.71 -3.51 12.81
CA CYS A 220 -6.73 -3.73 13.86
C CYS A 220 -5.61 -2.68 13.86
N GLY A 221 -5.24 -2.12 15.01
CA GLY A 221 -4.09 -1.21 15.05
C GLY A 221 -2.78 -1.90 14.66
N PHE A 222 -2.42 -2.96 15.40
CA PHE A 222 -1.26 -3.81 15.09
C PHE A 222 -1.62 -5.29 15.14
N ASN A 223 -1.25 -6.04 14.11
CA ASN A 223 -1.49 -7.47 14.01
C ASN A 223 -0.20 -8.31 14.10
N ALA A 224 -0.12 -9.17 15.11
CA ALA A 224 0.90 -10.22 15.19
C ALA A 224 0.31 -11.64 15.07
N GLY A 225 -1.02 -11.75 14.97
CA GLY A 225 -1.76 -13.00 14.83
C GLY A 225 -2.36 -13.14 13.43
N ILE A 226 -3.62 -13.58 13.36
CA ILE A 226 -4.35 -13.78 12.10
C ILE A 226 -5.52 -12.81 12.02
N ILE A 227 -5.65 -12.12 10.88
CA ILE A 227 -6.86 -11.43 10.46
C ILE A 227 -7.36 -12.10 9.17
N SER A 228 -8.62 -12.52 9.15
CA SER A 228 -9.22 -13.22 8.02
C SER A 228 -10.62 -12.73 7.71
N ASP A 229 -11.01 -12.74 6.44
CA ASP A 229 -12.40 -12.54 5.99
C ASP A 229 -13.06 -11.28 6.59
N SER A 230 -12.28 -10.22 6.80
CA SER A 230 -12.73 -9.02 7.52
C SER A 230 -12.77 -7.79 6.61
N GLU A 231 -13.64 -6.85 6.95
CA GLU A 231 -14.05 -5.78 6.03
C GLU A 231 -14.04 -4.39 6.68
N ASN A 232 -13.34 -3.45 6.03
CA ASN A 232 -13.34 -2.03 6.40
C ASN A 232 -14.17 -1.18 5.44
N ASN A 233 -15.27 -0.62 5.96
CA ASN A 233 -16.12 0.36 5.26
C ASN A 233 -15.99 1.79 5.83
N GLY A 234 -15.23 1.94 6.92
CA GLY A 234 -15.03 3.22 7.59
C GLY A 234 -13.75 3.94 7.16
N ASN A 235 -13.73 5.26 7.32
CA ASN A 235 -12.58 6.08 6.95
C ASN A 235 -11.48 6.02 8.02
N VAL A 236 -10.23 5.95 7.59
CA VAL A 236 -9.06 5.95 8.47
C VAL A 236 -8.24 7.21 8.21
N ASN A 237 -8.12 8.08 9.22
CA ASN A 237 -7.20 9.22 9.18
C ASN A 237 -7.36 10.21 7.99
N ILE A 238 -8.60 10.49 7.57
CA ILE A 238 -8.94 11.36 6.41
C ILE A 238 -8.95 12.87 6.67
N SER A 239 -8.47 13.33 7.82
CA SER A 239 -8.44 14.77 8.16
C SER A 239 -7.01 15.27 8.34
N GLU A 240 -6.79 16.57 8.09
CA GLU A 240 -5.58 17.24 8.56
C GLU A 240 -5.44 17.07 10.08
N LEU A 241 -4.19 16.95 10.53
CA LEU A 241 -3.87 16.95 11.95
C LEU A 241 -3.97 18.39 12.45
N ASP A 242 -4.89 18.65 13.37
CA ASP A 242 -4.99 19.96 14.03
C ASP A 242 -3.69 20.20 14.81
N SER A 243 -2.89 21.17 14.38
CA SER A 243 -1.66 21.55 15.06
C SER A 243 -1.99 22.39 16.29
N SER A 244 -2.63 21.81 17.30
CA SER A 244 -2.90 22.51 18.56
C SER A 244 -1.63 22.57 19.42
N VAL A 245 -0.65 23.37 19.00
CA VAL A 245 0.38 23.86 19.92
C VAL A 245 -0.08 25.23 20.40
N ASP A 246 -0.61 25.30 21.63
CA ASP A 246 -0.89 26.55 22.34
C ASP A 246 0.44 27.21 22.72
N ILE A 247 1.06 27.92 21.78
CA ILE A 247 2.22 28.78 22.05
C ILE A 247 1.68 30.17 22.37
N GLY A 248 1.46 30.44 23.65
CA GLY A 248 0.95 31.73 24.13
C GLY A 248 1.68 32.93 23.52
N ASP A 249 0.88 33.95 23.14
CA ASP A 249 1.09 35.23 22.40
C ASP A 249 2.48 35.92 22.31
N SER A 250 3.62 35.22 22.27
CA SER A 250 4.94 35.88 22.37
C SER A 250 6.09 35.23 21.62
N VAL A 251 5.86 34.20 20.81
CA VAL A 251 6.91 33.59 19.97
C VAL A 251 6.55 33.70 18.50
N ASP A 252 7.42 34.36 17.73
CA ASP A 252 7.31 34.48 16.28
C ASP A 252 7.52 33.10 15.63
N VAL A 253 6.40 32.49 15.22
CA VAL A 253 6.31 31.14 14.65
C VAL A 253 6.89 31.06 13.23
N GLY A 254 7.28 32.19 12.63
CA GLY A 254 7.83 32.25 11.27
C GLY A 254 9.27 31.72 11.12
N ALA A 255 9.99 31.48 12.22
CA ALA A 255 11.40 31.07 12.19
C ALA A 255 11.67 29.60 12.55
N PHE A 256 10.66 28.86 13.01
CA PHE A 256 10.80 27.46 13.44
C PHE A 256 9.90 26.56 12.60
N ASN A 257 10.42 26.10 11.47
CA ASN A 257 9.88 25.01 10.65
C ASN A 257 9.96 23.64 11.37
N ILE A 258 9.87 23.61 12.70
CA ILE A 258 10.13 22.45 13.57
C ILE A 258 8.82 21.81 14.08
N THR A 259 7.68 22.53 14.08
CA THR A 259 6.39 21.94 14.49
C THR A 259 5.72 21.09 13.43
N LYS A 260 6.08 21.24 12.14
CA LYS A 260 5.58 20.39 11.06
C LYS A 260 6.27 19.02 10.98
N SER A 261 7.30 18.77 11.81
CA SER A 261 8.06 17.51 11.83
C SER A 261 7.77 16.61 13.05
N MET A 262 6.78 16.93 13.91
CA MET A 262 6.60 16.23 15.19
C MET A 262 5.23 15.55 15.39
N MET A 263 4.35 15.51 14.40
CA MET A 263 3.14 14.66 14.41
C MET A 263 2.82 14.19 12.99
N ASN A 264 3.59 13.22 12.49
CA ASN A 264 3.25 12.52 11.25
C ASN A 264 2.36 11.33 11.58
N ARG A 265 1.30 11.10 10.79
CA ARG A 265 0.53 9.86 10.86
C ARG A 265 1.30 8.77 10.14
N ASN A 266 1.80 7.81 10.87
CA ASN A 266 2.58 6.72 10.31
C ASN A 266 1.80 5.41 10.38
N ASP A 267 2.09 4.51 9.45
CA ASP A 267 1.63 3.12 9.46
C ASP A 267 0.09 3.05 9.51
N MET A 268 -0.54 3.42 8.39
CA MET A 268 -2.00 3.47 8.25
C MET A 268 -2.49 2.41 7.26
N GLY A 269 -3.51 1.65 7.66
CA GLY A 269 -4.11 0.62 6.81
C GLY A 269 -5.63 0.54 6.92
N GLY A 270 -6.31 0.14 5.85
CA GLY A 270 -7.74 -0.17 5.93
C GLY A 270 -8.05 -1.39 6.79
N ILE A 271 -7.16 -2.38 6.85
CA ILE A 271 -7.32 -3.54 7.74
C ILE A 271 -6.41 -3.42 8.96
N ALA A 272 -5.11 -3.20 8.74
CA ALA A 272 -4.13 -3.11 9.82
C ALA A 272 -3.18 -1.92 9.68
N GLY A 273 -2.92 -1.16 10.75
CA GLY A 273 -1.86 -0.14 10.72
C GLY A 273 -0.49 -0.75 10.45
N GLY A 274 -0.16 -1.83 11.18
CA GLY A 274 0.99 -2.68 10.88
C GLY A 274 0.74 -4.17 11.13
N SER A 275 1.46 -5.04 10.43
CA SER A 275 1.31 -6.49 10.56
C SER A 275 2.61 -7.29 10.44
N SER A 276 2.96 -8.01 11.50
CA SER A 276 3.97 -9.09 11.47
C SER A 276 3.33 -10.48 11.37
N GLY A 277 2.00 -10.55 11.41
CA GLY A 277 1.21 -11.78 11.27
C GLY A 277 0.59 -11.94 9.88
N ILE A 278 -0.48 -12.73 9.80
CA ILE A 278 -1.17 -13.05 8.54
C ILE A 278 -2.43 -12.18 8.40
N ILE A 279 -2.59 -11.55 7.23
CA ILE A 279 -3.84 -10.92 6.79
C ILE A 279 -4.30 -11.64 5.53
N THR A 280 -5.49 -12.21 5.55
CA THR A 280 -5.99 -12.96 4.40
C THR A 280 -7.45 -12.71 4.08
N ALA A 281 -7.80 -12.70 2.78
CA ALA A 281 -9.17 -12.56 2.31
C ALA A 281 -9.91 -11.34 2.89
N CYS A 282 -9.20 -10.25 3.16
CA CYS A 282 -9.78 -9.04 3.73
C CYS A 282 -10.07 -8.00 2.65
N PHE A 283 -11.06 -7.14 2.90
CA PHE A 283 -11.56 -6.16 1.95
C PHE A 283 -11.58 -4.75 2.56
N ASN A 284 -11.12 -3.75 1.80
CA ASN A 284 -11.20 -2.35 2.17
C ASN A 284 -11.97 -1.53 1.12
N ASP A 285 -13.03 -0.85 1.55
CA ASP A 285 -13.77 0.15 0.77
C ASP A 285 -13.60 1.58 1.32
N GLY A 286 -13.24 1.70 2.60
CA GLY A 286 -13.05 3.01 3.24
C GLY A 286 -11.80 3.77 2.75
N THR A 287 -11.90 5.09 2.70
CA THR A 287 -10.77 5.96 2.32
C THR A 287 -9.71 5.99 3.43
N ILE A 288 -8.43 5.87 3.02
CA ILE A 288 -7.28 5.82 3.93
C ILE A 288 -6.37 7.03 3.72
N GLY A 289 -6.08 7.73 4.80
CA GLY A 289 -5.11 8.83 4.82
C GLY A 289 -5.63 10.14 4.20
N TYR A 290 -4.73 11.09 4.02
CA TYR A 290 -5.04 12.44 3.55
C TYR A 290 -3.93 12.98 2.66
N ASN A 291 -4.29 13.79 1.66
CA ASN A 291 -3.35 14.29 0.66
C ASN A 291 -2.08 14.91 1.26
N HIS A 292 -0.92 14.42 0.79
CA HIS A 292 0.42 14.89 1.16
C HIS A 292 0.75 14.78 2.67
N SER A 293 0.01 13.94 3.40
CA SER A 293 0.20 13.71 4.82
C SER A 293 0.29 12.22 5.13
N GLY A 294 1.26 11.87 5.98
CA GLY A 294 1.43 10.50 6.48
C GLY A 294 2.39 9.64 5.67
N TYR A 295 2.93 8.64 6.35
CA TYR A 295 3.96 7.72 5.86
C TYR A 295 3.46 6.29 6.01
N ASN A 296 3.90 5.39 5.12
CA ASN A 296 3.54 3.98 5.13
C ASN A 296 2.02 3.80 5.15
N VAL A 297 1.39 4.21 4.05
CA VAL A 297 -0.08 4.23 3.92
C VAL A 297 -0.50 3.15 2.93
N GLY A 298 -1.28 2.18 3.39
CA GLY A 298 -1.79 1.08 2.57
C GLY A 298 -3.31 1.00 2.58
N GLY A 299 -3.92 0.52 1.50
CA GLY A 299 -5.35 0.18 1.52
C GLY A 299 -5.69 -0.99 2.44
N ILE A 300 -4.77 -1.96 2.60
CA ILE A 300 -4.92 -3.09 3.53
C ILE A 300 -4.02 -2.91 4.75
N CYS A 301 -2.73 -2.68 4.55
CA CYS A 301 -1.77 -2.57 5.64
C CYS A 301 -0.79 -1.40 5.49
N GLY A 302 -0.54 -0.62 6.55
CA GLY A 302 0.46 0.45 6.47
C GLY A 302 1.87 -0.10 6.29
N ARG A 303 2.33 -0.90 7.26
CA ARG A 303 3.60 -1.63 7.18
C ARG A 303 3.39 -3.12 7.42
N GLN A 304 3.95 -3.98 6.57
CA GLN A 304 3.86 -5.42 6.76
C GLN A 304 5.22 -6.12 6.61
N SER A 305 5.48 -7.07 7.52
CA SER A 305 6.60 -8.04 7.48
C SER A 305 6.16 -9.51 7.59
N GLY A 306 4.86 -9.76 7.79
CA GLY A 306 4.24 -11.10 7.83
C GLY A 306 3.74 -11.58 6.46
N GLU A 307 2.44 -11.86 6.31
CA GLU A 307 1.84 -12.28 5.03
C GLU A 307 0.56 -11.48 4.72
N VAL A 308 0.38 -11.04 3.47
CA VAL A 308 -0.88 -10.46 2.96
C VAL A 308 -1.37 -11.25 1.76
N ILE A 309 -2.47 -11.98 1.90
CA ILE A 309 -2.88 -12.98 0.91
C ILE A 309 -4.34 -12.79 0.49
N GLY A 310 -4.60 -12.62 -0.80
CA GLY A 310 -5.97 -12.62 -1.32
C GLY A 310 -6.81 -11.44 -0.87
N CYS A 311 -6.20 -10.30 -0.52
CA CYS A 311 -6.90 -9.12 -0.05
C CYS A 311 -7.22 -8.16 -1.19
N SER A 312 -8.26 -7.33 -1.04
CA SER A 312 -8.64 -6.36 -2.06
C SER A 312 -8.97 -4.99 -1.50
N ASN A 313 -8.53 -3.95 -2.22
CA ASN A 313 -8.77 -2.56 -1.90
C ASN A 313 -9.56 -1.87 -3.02
N GLU A 314 -10.72 -1.28 -2.68
CA GLU A 314 -11.53 -0.40 -3.53
C GLU A 314 -11.53 1.05 -3.03
N GLY A 315 -11.21 1.29 -1.75
CA GLY A 315 -11.09 2.63 -1.18
C GLY A 315 -9.87 3.41 -1.67
N ASP A 316 -10.01 4.74 -1.79
CA ASP A 316 -8.89 5.62 -2.16
C ASP A 316 -7.83 5.71 -1.04
N VAL A 317 -6.55 5.77 -1.44
CA VAL A 317 -5.40 5.80 -0.53
C VAL A 317 -4.57 7.05 -0.79
N TYR A 318 -4.41 7.86 0.25
CA TYR A 318 -3.71 9.14 0.20
C TYR A 318 -2.58 9.20 1.21
N GLY A 319 -1.39 9.61 0.77
CA GLY A 319 -0.26 9.78 1.68
C GLY A 319 0.79 10.75 1.19
N ARG A 320 1.87 10.89 1.98
CA ARG A 320 3.03 11.68 1.59
C ARG A 320 4.12 10.80 0.98
N LYS A 321 4.48 9.71 1.65
CA LYS A 321 5.60 8.84 1.26
C LYS A 321 5.25 7.39 1.55
N ASP A 322 5.70 6.49 0.67
CA ASP A 322 5.53 5.05 0.81
C ASP A 322 4.04 4.69 0.88
N VAL A 323 3.35 4.95 -0.23
CA VAL A 323 1.89 4.82 -0.36
C VAL A 323 1.58 3.69 -1.33
N GLY A 324 0.84 2.68 -0.87
CA GLY A 324 0.46 1.52 -1.66
C GLY A 324 -1.04 1.27 -1.66
N GLY A 325 -1.59 0.77 -2.77
CA GLY A 325 -3.00 0.36 -2.79
C GLY A 325 -3.30 -0.82 -1.87
N ILE A 326 -2.33 -1.70 -1.58
CA ILE A 326 -2.47 -2.80 -0.62
C ILE A 326 -1.61 -2.56 0.62
N VAL A 327 -0.30 -2.39 0.44
CA VAL A 327 0.67 -2.20 1.53
C VAL A 327 1.45 -0.89 1.33
N GLY A 328 1.54 -0.03 2.34
CA GLY A 328 2.38 1.17 2.23
C GLY A 328 3.86 0.81 2.08
N GLN A 329 4.39 0.11 3.08
CA GLN A 329 5.74 -0.44 3.11
C GLN A 329 5.70 -1.96 3.28
N ALA A 330 6.15 -2.67 2.25
CA ALA A 330 6.54 -4.07 2.36
C ALA A 330 7.93 -4.12 3.00
N GLU A 331 7.97 -4.48 4.27
CA GLU A 331 9.21 -4.63 5.03
C GLU A 331 9.68 -6.07 4.88
N PRO A 332 10.91 -6.30 4.38
CA PRO A 332 11.42 -7.66 4.23
C PRO A 332 11.41 -8.42 5.54
N TYR A 333 11.04 -9.69 5.48
CA TYR A 333 11.25 -10.58 6.61
C TYR A 333 12.75 -10.80 6.78
N ILE A 334 13.26 -10.46 7.97
CA ILE A 334 14.67 -10.53 8.31
C ILE A 334 14.93 -11.79 9.14
N GLU A 335 15.83 -12.64 8.66
CA GLU A 335 16.39 -13.75 9.43
C GLU A 335 17.88 -13.47 9.70
N SER A 336 18.28 -13.54 10.97
CA SER A 336 19.67 -13.31 11.38
C SER A 336 20.32 -14.62 11.81
N GLU A 337 21.47 -14.94 11.22
CA GLU A 337 22.29 -16.08 11.65
C GLU A 337 23.33 -15.60 12.67
N TYR A 338 23.41 -16.32 13.79
CA TYR A 338 24.21 -15.94 14.95
C TYR A 338 25.33 -16.94 15.24
N LEU A 339 26.50 -16.41 15.62
CA LEU A 339 27.70 -17.20 15.88
C LEU A 339 27.54 -18.23 17.01
N ASN A 340 26.80 -17.93 18.08
CA ASN A 340 26.66 -18.87 19.20
C ASN A 340 25.82 -20.10 18.82
N ASP A 341 24.80 -19.96 17.97
CA ASP A 341 24.00 -21.10 17.50
C ASP A 341 24.87 -22.03 16.65
N LYS A 342 25.71 -21.43 15.80
CA LYS A 342 26.71 -22.17 15.03
C LYS A 342 27.77 -22.85 15.89
N LEU A 343 28.24 -22.19 16.96
CA LEU A 343 29.15 -22.79 17.92
C LEU A 343 28.51 -23.93 18.72
N SER A 344 27.24 -23.81 19.09
CA SER A 344 26.49 -24.87 19.76
C SER A 344 26.39 -26.10 18.86
N ASN A 345 26.03 -25.91 17.59
CA ASN A 345 26.00 -26.99 16.60
C ASN A 345 27.40 -27.63 16.42
N THR A 346 28.45 -26.80 16.31
CA THR A 346 29.85 -27.27 16.19
C THR A 346 30.28 -28.08 17.42
N LYS A 347 29.87 -27.66 18.62
CA LYS A 347 30.15 -28.37 19.89
C LYS A 347 29.45 -29.72 19.94
N ASP A 348 28.20 -29.81 19.50
CA ASP A 348 27.47 -31.07 19.41
C ASP A 348 28.10 -32.02 18.38
N GLU A 349 28.56 -31.50 17.24
CA GLU A 349 29.32 -32.28 16.25
C GLU A 349 30.66 -32.78 16.81
N ILE A 350 31.36 -31.99 17.65
CA ILE A 350 32.59 -32.41 18.33
C ILE A 350 32.33 -33.50 19.37
N ASN A 351 31.21 -33.44 20.07
CA ASN A 351 30.81 -34.51 20.99
C ASN A 351 30.57 -35.82 20.22
N ARG A 352 29.86 -35.76 19.09
CA ARG A 352 29.66 -36.92 18.19
C ARG A 352 30.98 -37.44 17.62
N LEU A 353 31.91 -36.56 17.27
CA LEU A 353 33.25 -36.94 16.83
C LEU A 353 34.04 -37.62 17.96
N SER A 354 34.00 -37.08 19.18
CA SER A 354 34.63 -37.67 20.37
C SER A 354 34.08 -39.08 20.67
N ASP A 355 32.78 -39.28 20.50
CA ASP A 355 32.13 -40.59 20.62
C ASP A 355 32.58 -41.54 19.51
N SER A 356 32.67 -41.06 18.27
CA SER A 356 33.19 -41.83 17.13
C SER A 356 34.64 -42.27 17.35
N ILE A 357 35.47 -41.42 17.96
CA ILE A 357 36.87 -41.71 18.32
C ILE A 357 36.95 -42.75 19.44
N THR A 358 36.03 -42.69 20.40
CA THR A 358 35.87 -43.73 21.42
C THR A 358 35.41 -45.04 20.80
N GLY A 359 34.50 -44.98 19.82
CA GLY A 359 34.06 -46.09 18.99
C GLY A 359 35.22 -46.76 18.24
N ILE A 360 36.07 -45.99 17.57
CA ILE A 360 37.29 -46.48 16.90
C ILE A 360 38.21 -47.22 17.90
N ASN A 361 38.48 -46.62 19.07
CA ASN A 361 39.30 -47.26 20.11
C ASN A 361 38.69 -48.58 20.60
N SER A 362 37.36 -48.63 20.77
CA SER A 362 36.66 -49.84 21.17
C SER A 362 36.70 -50.93 20.09
N ALA A 363 36.55 -50.55 18.81
CA ALA A 363 36.62 -51.46 17.67
C ALA A 363 38.01 -52.09 17.53
N ILE A 364 39.07 -51.30 17.74
CA ILE A 364 40.47 -51.78 17.75
C ILE A 364 40.70 -52.75 18.91
N ASN A 365 40.29 -52.39 20.12
CA ASN A 365 40.46 -53.28 21.27
C ASN A 365 39.70 -54.60 21.10
N SER A 366 38.49 -54.55 20.51
CA SER A 366 37.73 -55.76 20.16
C SER A 366 38.45 -56.58 19.09
N ALA A 367 38.89 -55.96 17.99
CA ALA A 367 39.59 -56.63 16.90
C ALA A 367 40.89 -57.30 17.38
N THR A 368 41.66 -56.61 18.23
CA THR A 368 42.90 -57.13 18.84
C THR A 368 42.61 -58.27 19.81
N SER A 369 41.56 -58.14 20.64
CA SER A 369 41.15 -59.18 21.60
C SER A 369 40.66 -60.45 20.89
N ASP A 370 39.80 -60.30 19.89
CA ASP A 370 39.28 -61.40 19.09
C ASP A 370 40.41 -62.09 18.33
N SER A 371 41.29 -61.31 17.68
CA SER A 371 42.47 -61.83 16.99
C SER A 371 43.39 -62.58 17.94
N SER A 372 43.65 -62.04 19.14
CA SER A 372 44.46 -62.68 20.18
C SER A 372 43.85 -63.99 20.68
N LYS A 373 42.51 -64.06 20.80
CA LYS A 373 41.78 -65.26 21.22
C LYS A 373 41.89 -66.40 20.20
N TYR A 374 41.79 -66.09 18.91
CA TYR A 374 42.01 -67.07 17.84
C TYR A 374 43.49 -67.42 17.66
N LEU A 375 44.38 -66.44 17.82
CA LEU A 375 45.83 -66.65 17.83
C LEU A 375 46.27 -67.58 18.95
N ASN A 376 45.79 -67.40 20.18
CA ASN A 376 46.12 -68.29 21.29
C ASN A 376 45.68 -69.75 21.03
N LYS A 377 44.53 -69.95 20.35
CA LYS A 377 44.10 -71.29 19.90
C LYS A 377 44.99 -71.89 18.80
N LEU A 378 45.60 -71.05 17.96
CA LEU A 378 46.56 -71.46 16.92
C LEU A 378 47.97 -71.69 17.50
N VAL A 379 48.39 -70.89 18.50
CA VAL A 379 49.62 -71.03 19.28
C VAL A 379 49.70 -72.40 19.95
N ASP A 380 48.60 -72.87 20.52
CA ASP A 380 48.50 -74.20 21.12
C ASP A 380 48.68 -75.35 20.09
N SER A 381 48.65 -75.04 18.78
CA SER A 381 48.58 -76.04 17.72
C SER A 381 49.74 -76.05 16.72
N TYR A 382 50.53 -74.98 16.49
CA TYR A 382 51.45 -74.93 15.31
C TYR A 382 52.84 -74.23 15.39
N GLY A 383 53.26 -73.50 16.42
CA GLY A 383 54.65 -72.98 16.49
C GLY A 383 55.07 -71.95 15.39
N LYS A 384 56.35 -71.92 14.97
CA LYS A 384 57.16 -70.81 14.37
C LYS A 384 56.58 -69.83 13.30
N ASP A 385 55.43 -70.05 12.67
CA ASP A 385 54.83 -69.11 11.69
C ASP A 385 54.17 -67.86 12.34
N LEU A 386 54.25 -67.77 13.66
CA LEU A 386 53.50 -66.87 14.55
C LEU A 386 54.15 -65.49 14.80
N ASP A 387 55.47 -65.36 14.67
CA ASP A 387 56.18 -64.11 14.97
C ASP A 387 55.86 -63.01 13.94
N SER A 388 55.67 -63.39 12.67
CA SER A 388 55.28 -62.46 11.60
C SER A 388 53.85 -61.94 11.78
N ILE A 389 52.92 -62.78 12.25
CA ILE A 389 51.51 -62.42 12.44
C ILE A 389 51.34 -61.50 13.65
N LYS A 390 52.03 -61.83 14.75
CA LYS A 390 52.07 -61.00 15.95
C LYS A 390 52.69 -59.63 15.64
N SER A 391 53.77 -59.58 14.87
CA SER A 391 54.39 -58.32 14.42
C SER A 391 53.43 -57.45 13.62
N THR A 392 52.61 -58.02 12.71
CA THR A 392 51.66 -57.23 11.92
C THR A 392 50.47 -56.74 12.75
N VAL A 393 49.95 -57.54 13.68
CA VAL A 393 48.91 -57.10 14.63
C VAL A 393 49.46 -56.05 15.59
N ASP A 394 50.71 -56.19 16.03
CA ASP A 394 51.42 -55.20 16.85
C ASP A 394 51.67 -53.91 16.05
N GLU A 395 51.99 -53.97 14.75
CA GLU A 395 52.12 -52.80 13.87
C GLU A 395 50.79 -52.08 13.64
N ILE A 396 49.68 -52.81 13.50
CA ILE A 396 48.32 -52.22 13.42
C ILE A 396 47.94 -51.59 14.76
N SER A 397 48.13 -52.30 15.86
CA SER A 397 47.85 -51.79 17.20
C SER A 397 48.72 -50.58 17.53
N LYS A 398 49.98 -50.58 17.09
CA LYS A 398 50.92 -49.50 17.32
C LYS A 398 50.64 -48.30 16.43
N SER A 399 50.38 -48.47 15.14
CA SER A 399 50.04 -47.33 14.25
C SER A 399 48.78 -46.58 14.69
N VAL A 400 47.77 -47.27 15.23
CA VAL A 400 46.57 -46.59 15.74
C VAL A 400 46.72 -46.12 17.19
N SER A 401 47.42 -46.87 18.05
CA SER A 401 47.71 -46.44 19.42
C SER A 401 48.67 -45.26 19.46
N ASP A 402 49.64 -45.17 18.54
CA ASP A 402 50.65 -44.12 18.48
C ASP A 402 50.09 -42.81 17.93
N ASN A 403 49.03 -42.83 17.11
CA ASN A 403 48.33 -41.62 16.63
C ASN A 403 47.18 -41.17 17.56
N SER A 404 46.78 -42.01 18.53
CA SER A 404 45.73 -41.69 19.50
C SER A 404 46.07 -40.54 20.46
N PRO A 405 47.32 -40.33 20.92
CA PRO A 405 47.70 -39.21 21.78
C PRO A 405 47.62 -37.87 21.05
N GLU A 406 48.05 -37.80 19.79
CA GLU A 406 48.01 -36.62 18.93
C GLU A 406 46.56 -36.25 18.63
N ALA A 407 45.73 -37.23 18.23
CA ALA A 407 44.30 -37.01 18.02
C ALA A 407 43.59 -36.48 19.28
N LYS A 408 43.87 -37.08 20.46
CA LYS A 408 43.37 -36.58 21.76
C LYS A 408 43.88 -35.17 22.08
N ALA A 409 45.13 -34.85 21.75
CA ALA A 409 45.70 -33.53 21.97
C ALA A 409 45.05 -32.46 21.08
N TYR A 410 44.70 -32.78 19.84
CA TYR A 410 43.94 -31.90 18.95
C TYR A 410 42.51 -31.69 19.45
N ILE A 411 41.79 -32.74 19.91
CA ILE A 411 40.44 -32.60 20.52
C ILE A 411 40.47 -31.73 21.77
N VAL A 412 41.49 -31.88 22.63
CA VAL A 412 41.67 -31.02 23.81
C VAL A 412 41.93 -29.58 23.39
N SER A 413 42.74 -29.36 22.36
CA SER A 413 43.01 -28.03 21.80
C SER A 413 41.77 -27.39 21.17
N ILE A 414 40.94 -28.19 20.47
CA ILE A 414 39.64 -27.79 19.90
C ILE A 414 38.68 -27.38 21.02
N ASN A 415 38.50 -28.22 22.05
CA ASN A 415 37.65 -27.91 23.21
C ASN A 415 38.13 -26.66 23.97
N LYS A 416 39.45 -26.42 24.01
CA LYS A 416 40.02 -25.22 24.60
C LYS A 416 39.69 -23.98 23.75
N ALA A 417 39.80 -24.08 22.43
CA ALA A 417 39.45 -22.97 21.54
C ALA A 417 37.94 -22.65 21.60
N ILE A 418 37.05 -23.65 21.67
CA ILE A 418 35.61 -23.43 21.92
C ILE A 418 35.37 -22.70 23.24
N LYS A 419 35.98 -23.18 24.33
CA LYS A 419 35.83 -22.52 25.64
C LYS A 419 36.36 -21.10 25.66
N ASN A 420 37.42 -20.83 24.92
CA ASN A 420 37.94 -19.47 24.77
C ASN A 420 36.94 -18.58 24.03
N ILE A 421 36.29 -19.10 22.97
CA ILE A 421 35.26 -18.36 22.22
C ILE A 421 34.00 -18.15 23.09
N GLU A 422 33.56 -19.17 23.84
CA GLU A 422 32.47 -19.04 24.83
C GLU A 422 32.81 -18.01 25.92
N ALA A 423 34.08 -17.93 26.36
CA ALA A 423 34.52 -16.95 27.35
C ALA A 423 34.54 -15.52 26.77
N LEU A 424 34.95 -15.37 25.52
CA LEU A 424 34.93 -14.08 24.81
C LEU A 424 33.49 -13.58 24.63
N SER A 425 32.54 -14.46 24.29
CA SER A 425 31.13 -14.07 24.22
C SER A 425 30.57 -13.67 25.59
N GLU A 426 30.97 -14.32 26.69
CA GLU A 426 30.61 -13.92 28.06
C GLU A 426 31.26 -12.60 28.52
N GLU A 427 32.44 -12.24 28.00
CA GLU A 427 33.05 -10.93 28.22
C GLU A 427 32.36 -9.83 27.41
N GLU A 428 31.98 -10.09 26.16
CA GLU A 428 31.15 -9.19 25.35
C GLU A 428 29.78 -8.93 25.98
N LYS A 429 29.13 -9.95 26.57
CA LYS A 429 27.87 -9.80 27.33
C LYS A 429 28.00 -8.85 28.53
N LYS A 430 29.19 -8.74 29.11
CA LYS A 430 29.46 -7.79 30.19
C LYS A 430 29.69 -6.38 29.64
N LEU A 431 30.30 -6.24 28.46
CA LEU A 431 30.47 -4.97 27.75
C LEU A 431 29.16 -4.43 27.16
N ALA A 432 28.29 -5.28 26.61
CA ALA A 432 26.99 -4.89 26.06
C ALA A 432 26.06 -4.27 27.12
N LYS A 433 26.21 -4.66 28.39
CA LYS A 433 25.53 -4.05 29.54
C LYS A 433 26.07 -2.68 29.93
N SER A 434 27.21 -2.26 29.37
CA SER A 434 27.81 -0.95 29.60
C SER A 434 27.64 0.02 28.42
N VAL A 435 27.02 -0.37 27.31
CA VAL A 435 26.72 0.55 26.20
C VAL A 435 25.54 1.45 26.60
N PRO A 436 25.63 2.79 26.46
CA PRO A 436 24.55 3.70 26.83
C PRO A 436 23.34 3.51 25.91
N THR A 437 22.14 3.56 26.47
CA THR A 437 20.85 3.53 25.74
C THR A 437 20.66 4.79 24.88
N LYS A 438 19.75 4.77 23.90
CA LYS A 438 19.41 5.96 23.07
C LYS A 438 18.99 7.17 23.91
N GLU A 439 18.22 6.96 24.98
CA GLU A 439 17.87 8.03 25.93
C GLU A 439 19.11 8.61 26.62
N GLU A 440 20.08 7.77 27.00
CA GLU A 440 21.33 8.21 27.61
C GLU A 440 22.23 8.95 26.61
N ILE A 441 22.29 8.51 25.35
CA ILE A 441 23.05 9.18 24.27
C ILE A 441 22.46 10.58 23.99
N GLU A 442 21.14 10.71 23.88
CA GLU A 442 20.49 12.01 23.70
C GLU A 442 20.71 12.94 24.92
N ASP A 443 20.69 12.38 26.13
CA ASP A 443 21.03 13.10 27.36
C ASP A 443 22.49 13.59 27.35
N ILE A 444 23.42 12.74 26.88
CA ILE A 444 24.84 13.07 26.74
C ILE A 444 25.03 14.19 25.71
N GLU A 445 24.38 14.12 24.55
CA GLU A 445 24.46 15.17 23.51
C GLU A 445 23.91 16.51 24.01
N LYS A 446 22.78 16.48 24.74
CA LYS A 446 22.23 17.67 25.41
C LYS A 446 23.22 18.25 26.42
N LEU A 447 23.90 17.40 27.20
CA LEU A 447 24.92 17.83 28.17
C LEU A 447 26.20 18.35 27.49
N GLN A 448 26.65 17.73 26.40
CA GLN A 448 27.80 18.21 25.61
C GLN A 448 27.52 19.59 25.03
N LYS A 449 26.30 19.82 24.51
CA LYS A 449 25.87 21.12 23.99
C LYS A 449 25.70 22.17 25.10
N LYS A 450 25.20 21.76 26.27
CA LYS A 450 25.04 22.62 27.46
C LYS A 450 26.37 23.13 28.00
N TYR A 451 27.42 22.31 27.95
CA TYR A 451 28.75 22.61 28.52
C TYR A 451 29.85 22.90 27.48
N ASP A 452 29.49 23.00 26.19
CA ASP A 452 30.42 23.19 25.06
C ASP A 452 31.57 22.15 25.02
N ILE A 453 31.20 20.88 25.23
CA ILE A 453 32.11 19.75 25.28
C ILE A 453 32.28 19.19 23.87
N LYS A 454 33.44 19.44 23.26
CA LYS A 454 33.78 18.92 21.93
C LYS A 454 34.31 17.49 21.96
N ASP A 455 34.93 17.11 23.08
CA ASP A 455 35.46 15.78 23.32
C ASP A 455 35.16 15.39 24.78
N LEU A 456 34.55 14.24 25.00
CA LEU A 456 34.29 13.69 26.33
C LEU A 456 35.59 13.48 27.13
N GLY A 457 36.75 13.38 26.47
CA GLY A 457 38.07 13.39 27.09
C GLY A 457 38.36 14.64 27.94
N ASP A 458 37.71 15.76 27.64
CA ASP A 458 37.94 17.04 28.29
C ASP A 458 37.03 17.32 29.50
N ILE A 459 36.14 16.38 29.87
CA ILE A 459 35.17 16.58 30.96
C ILE A 459 35.82 16.96 32.29
N LYS A 460 37.06 16.51 32.54
CA LYS A 460 37.83 16.81 33.77
C LYS A 460 38.28 18.27 33.86
N ASN A 461 38.28 18.99 32.74
CA ASN A 461 38.82 20.35 32.63
C ASN A 461 37.72 21.43 32.68
N ILE A 462 36.44 21.04 32.73
CA ILE A 462 35.29 21.95 32.73
C ILE A 462 35.05 22.50 34.13
N LYS A 463 35.04 23.83 34.27
CA LYS A 463 34.66 24.51 35.52
C LYS A 463 33.15 24.71 35.55
N ASN A 464 32.51 24.42 36.69
CA ASN A 464 31.07 24.57 36.97
C ASN A 464 30.12 23.52 36.39
N ILE A 465 30.61 22.30 36.13
CA ILE A 465 29.74 21.14 35.88
C ILE A 465 29.10 20.65 37.19
N SER A 466 27.83 20.26 37.16
CA SER A 466 27.17 19.67 38.34
C SER A 466 27.73 18.27 38.60
N ALA A 467 27.73 17.82 39.86
CA ALA A 467 28.25 16.48 40.20
C ALA A 467 27.47 15.35 39.50
N GLU A 468 26.18 15.59 39.22
CA GLU A 468 25.29 14.65 38.55
C GLU A 468 25.55 14.60 37.03
N ASP A 469 25.69 15.77 36.39
CA ASP A 469 26.03 15.86 34.96
C ASP A 469 27.44 15.31 34.68
N TYR A 470 28.40 15.58 35.57
CA TYR A 470 29.77 15.03 35.47
C TYR A 470 29.76 13.51 35.58
N LYS A 471 28.93 12.95 36.46
CA LYS A 471 28.80 11.50 36.62
C LYS A 471 28.23 10.87 35.34
N LYS A 472 27.14 11.42 34.79
CA LYS A 472 26.55 10.94 33.52
C LYS A 472 27.55 10.97 32.35
N LEU A 473 28.26 12.08 32.17
CA LEU A 473 29.27 12.23 31.10
C LEU A 473 30.50 11.34 31.31
N LYS A 474 30.87 11.06 32.56
CA LYS A 474 31.96 10.14 32.88
C LYS A 474 31.57 8.69 32.63
N ASP A 475 30.38 8.28 33.06
CA ASP A 475 29.87 6.93 32.85
C ASP A 475 29.76 6.66 31.33
N ALA A 476 29.28 7.64 30.56
CA ALA A 476 29.28 7.62 29.09
C ALA A 476 30.68 7.49 28.46
N LYS A 477 31.66 8.23 28.98
CA LYS A 477 33.05 8.14 28.51
C LYS A 477 33.65 6.76 28.81
N ASP A 478 33.43 6.25 30.02
CA ASP A 478 33.91 4.93 30.44
C ASP A 478 33.29 3.84 29.55
N SER A 479 32.04 4.01 29.12
CA SER A 479 31.37 3.18 28.10
C SER A 479 31.99 3.29 26.70
N ILE A 480 32.25 4.49 26.20
CA ILE A 480 32.89 4.71 24.87
C ILE A 480 34.32 4.17 24.84
N ASP A 481 35.09 4.39 25.92
CA ASP A 481 36.44 3.86 26.04
C ASP A 481 36.42 2.30 26.06
N SER A 482 35.33 1.67 26.55
CA SER A 482 35.13 0.21 26.47
C SER A 482 34.79 -0.30 25.06
N VAL A 483 34.09 0.48 24.23
CA VAL A 483 33.76 0.14 22.82
C VAL A 483 35.00 0.17 21.92
N SER A 484 36.01 0.97 22.24
CA SER A 484 37.29 1.03 21.51
C SER A 484 38.13 -0.28 21.61
N ALA A 485 37.68 -1.26 22.40
CA ALA A 485 38.26 -2.61 22.50
C ALA A 485 37.75 -3.61 21.44
N ASN A 486 36.70 -3.30 20.65
CA ASN A 486 36.06 -4.26 19.71
C ASN A 486 36.98 -4.80 18.60
N LYS A 487 38.02 -4.05 18.20
CA LYS A 487 38.99 -4.55 17.22
C LYS A 487 39.85 -5.68 17.78
N SER A 488 40.11 -5.69 19.10
CA SER A 488 40.86 -6.75 19.78
C SER A 488 40.05 -8.05 19.87
N THR A 489 38.74 -7.96 20.08
CA THR A 489 37.87 -9.13 20.23
C THR A 489 37.63 -9.85 18.90
N ALA A 490 37.42 -9.11 17.81
CA ALA A 490 37.30 -9.68 16.46
C ALA A 490 38.62 -10.37 16.01
N ASP A 491 39.77 -9.74 16.28
CA ASP A 491 41.09 -10.32 15.99
C ASP A 491 41.35 -11.59 16.83
N GLU A 492 40.92 -11.60 18.09
CA GLU A 492 41.07 -12.75 18.99
C GLU A 492 40.09 -13.89 18.68
N LEU A 493 38.87 -13.56 18.25
CA LEU A 493 37.89 -14.48 17.72
C LEU A 493 38.39 -15.13 16.42
N GLN A 494 38.89 -14.33 15.48
CA GLN A 494 39.49 -14.82 14.23
C GLN A 494 40.65 -15.78 14.52
N LYS A 495 41.51 -15.45 15.50
CA LYS A 495 42.62 -16.30 15.91
C LYS A 495 42.15 -17.63 16.50
N ASN A 496 41.08 -17.62 17.29
CA ASN A 496 40.52 -18.84 17.89
C ASN A 496 39.78 -19.70 16.87
N LEU A 497 39.00 -19.11 15.95
CA LEU A 497 38.36 -19.81 14.82
C LEU A 497 39.39 -20.42 13.87
N LYS A 498 40.45 -19.68 13.54
CA LYS A 498 41.57 -20.22 12.76
C LYS A 498 42.29 -21.35 13.50
N SER A 499 42.45 -21.22 14.82
CA SER A 499 43.01 -22.31 15.63
C SER A 499 42.10 -23.54 15.68
N LEU A 500 40.77 -23.39 15.61
CA LEU A 500 39.84 -24.51 15.47
C LEU A 500 40.04 -25.20 14.12
N TYR A 501 39.96 -24.43 13.03
CA TYR A 501 40.18 -24.91 11.67
C TYR A 501 41.53 -25.65 11.53
N ASP A 502 42.63 -25.04 11.93
CA ASP A 502 43.98 -25.63 11.83
C ASP A 502 44.12 -26.94 12.62
N ASN A 503 43.44 -27.06 13.77
CA ASN A 503 43.48 -28.27 14.59
C ASN A 503 42.57 -29.37 14.01
N MET A 504 41.49 -28.99 13.35
CA MET A 504 40.59 -29.89 12.65
C MET A 504 41.22 -30.49 11.39
N ASP A 505 41.88 -29.67 10.57
CA ASP A 505 42.65 -30.14 9.40
C ASP A 505 43.79 -31.10 9.81
N LYS A 506 44.50 -30.79 10.91
CA LYS A 506 45.51 -31.69 11.50
C LYS A 506 44.91 -33.00 12.03
N LEU A 507 43.71 -32.93 12.62
CA LEU A 507 42.99 -34.12 13.09
C LEU A 507 42.57 -35.00 11.91
N GLN A 508 42.05 -34.40 10.84
CA GLN A 508 41.67 -35.08 9.60
C GLN A 508 42.86 -35.78 8.93
N SER A 509 44.01 -35.10 8.81
CA SER A 509 45.21 -35.70 8.24
C SER A 509 45.75 -36.85 9.09
N THR A 510 45.71 -36.74 10.43
CA THR A 510 46.12 -37.80 11.37
C THR A 510 45.21 -39.05 11.25
N TYR A 511 43.89 -38.85 11.12
CA TYR A 511 42.94 -39.95 10.91
C TYR A 511 43.10 -40.62 9.55
N SER A 512 43.31 -39.84 8.49
CA SER A 512 43.52 -40.34 7.13
C SER A 512 44.77 -41.23 7.05
N VAL A 513 45.87 -40.83 7.71
CA VAL A 513 47.11 -41.63 7.80
C VAL A 513 46.87 -42.94 8.57
N SER A 514 46.10 -42.89 9.65
CA SER A 514 45.76 -44.09 10.45
C SER A 514 44.92 -45.08 9.64
N ALA A 515 43.94 -44.59 8.87
CA ALA A 515 43.09 -45.39 7.99
C ALA A 515 43.92 -46.13 6.93
N ASN A 516 44.80 -45.41 6.24
CA ASN A 516 45.66 -45.95 5.19
C ASN A 516 46.64 -46.98 5.75
N SER A 517 47.23 -46.72 6.93
CA SER A 517 48.18 -47.64 7.56
C SER A 517 47.52 -48.96 7.99
N ALA A 518 46.30 -48.89 8.55
CA ALA A 518 45.52 -50.07 8.92
C ALA A 518 45.11 -50.90 7.69
N ALA A 519 44.69 -50.24 6.61
CA ALA A 519 44.34 -50.89 5.35
C ALA A 519 45.57 -51.60 4.72
N ASP A 520 46.72 -50.94 4.67
CA ASP A 520 47.97 -51.51 4.15
C ASP A 520 48.45 -52.73 4.93
N ALA A 521 48.39 -52.66 6.26
CA ALA A 521 48.79 -53.76 7.12
C ALA A 521 47.81 -54.94 7.02
N ALA A 522 46.50 -54.68 6.94
CA ALA A 522 45.49 -55.71 6.70
C ALA A 522 45.68 -56.40 5.33
N GLN A 523 46.01 -55.63 4.28
CA GLN A 523 46.27 -56.17 2.96
C GLN A 523 47.54 -57.03 2.91
N LYS A 524 48.64 -56.57 3.55
CA LYS A 524 49.89 -57.35 3.69
C LYS A 524 49.64 -58.67 4.44
N PHE A 525 48.84 -58.61 5.50
CA PHE A 525 48.46 -59.76 6.30
C PHE A 525 47.64 -60.78 5.50
N ALA A 526 46.59 -60.33 4.81
CA ALA A 526 45.74 -61.16 3.97
C ALA A 526 46.52 -61.85 2.84
N ASN A 527 47.51 -61.16 2.26
CA ASN A 527 48.38 -61.71 1.23
C ASN A 527 49.33 -62.79 1.80
N ASN A 528 49.95 -62.55 2.95
CA ASN A 528 50.87 -63.51 3.59
C ASN A 528 50.17 -64.80 4.06
N ILE A 529 48.89 -64.73 4.43
CA ILE A 529 48.11 -65.89 4.90
C ILE A 529 47.60 -66.77 3.74
N LYS A 530 47.31 -66.18 2.57
CA LYS A 530 46.84 -66.93 1.38
C LYS A 530 47.83 -67.99 0.88
N ASP A 531 49.11 -67.86 1.19
CA ASP A 531 50.17 -68.74 0.69
C ASP A 531 50.46 -69.98 1.57
N ASN A 532 49.95 -70.06 2.80
CA ASN A 532 50.25 -71.15 3.76
C ASN A 532 49.04 -72.05 4.03
N GLY A 533 48.89 -73.12 3.25
CA GLY A 533 47.69 -73.96 3.18
C GLY A 533 47.34 -74.83 4.41
N ASN A 534 46.55 -74.29 5.35
CA ASN A 534 45.69 -75.07 6.24
C ASN A 534 44.44 -74.26 6.66
N TYR A 535 43.22 -74.78 6.42
CA TYR A 535 42.07 -73.93 6.05
C TYR A 535 41.16 -73.45 7.21
N ASP A 536 40.71 -74.29 8.15
CA ASP A 536 39.51 -73.94 8.94
C ASP A 536 39.73 -72.95 10.12
N ASN A 537 40.79 -73.13 10.92
CA ASN A 537 41.10 -72.20 12.03
C ASN A 537 41.74 -70.90 11.54
N LEU A 538 42.46 -70.96 10.41
CA LEU A 538 43.02 -69.81 9.72
C LEU A 538 41.92 -68.95 9.09
N GLN A 539 40.89 -69.58 8.50
CA GLN A 539 39.75 -68.86 7.93
C GLN A 539 38.92 -68.13 8.99
N ASN A 540 38.75 -68.71 10.18
CA ASN A 540 38.06 -68.03 11.29
C ASN A 540 38.85 -66.82 11.83
N LEU A 541 40.18 -66.91 11.89
CA LEU A 541 41.05 -65.77 12.22
C LEU A 541 40.96 -64.69 11.12
N VAL A 542 41.04 -65.07 9.84
CA VAL A 542 40.90 -64.17 8.69
C VAL A 542 39.56 -63.46 8.72
N ASN A 543 38.44 -64.17 8.92
CA ASN A 543 37.11 -63.57 8.98
C ASN A 543 36.94 -62.64 10.19
N SER A 544 37.56 -62.96 11.34
CA SER A 544 37.54 -62.11 12.53
C SER A 544 38.35 -60.84 12.35
N VAL A 545 39.51 -60.94 11.69
CA VAL A 545 40.38 -59.80 11.36
C VAL A 545 39.73 -58.92 10.29
N ASP A 546 39.11 -59.52 9.26
CA ASP A 546 38.38 -58.82 8.20
C ASP A 546 37.15 -58.09 8.75
N SER A 547 36.39 -58.73 9.63
CA SER A 547 35.28 -58.08 10.34
C SER A 547 35.75 -56.96 11.28
N GLY A 548 36.85 -57.15 11.99
CA GLY A 548 37.45 -56.13 12.86
C GLY A 548 37.94 -54.91 12.08
N THR A 549 38.65 -55.13 10.97
CA THR A 549 39.16 -54.06 10.09
C THR A 549 38.04 -53.33 9.35
N GLY A 550 36.97 -54.02 8.92
CA GLY A 550 35.79 -53.40 8.33
C GLY A 550 35.05 -52.46 9.31
N LYS A 551 34.91 -52.86 10.59
CA LYS A 551 34.32 -51.99 11.63
C LYS A 551 35.17 -50.76 11.92
N ILE A 552 36.49 -50.91 11.92
CA ILE A 552 37.44 -49.80 12.11
C ILE A 552 37.34 -48.83 10.93
N LEU A 553 37.36 -49.32 9.68
CA LEU A 553 37.27 -48.49 8.48
C LEU A 553 35.94 -47.71 8.40
N ALA A 554 34.82 -48.35 8.74
CA ALA A 554 33.51 -47.70 8.78
C ALA A 554 33.48 -46.56 9.80
N SER A 555 33.99 -46.81 11.02
CA SER A 555 34.04 -45.80 12.09
C SER A 555 34.95 -44.62 11.74
N ILE A 556 36.04 -44.87 10.99
CA ILE A 556 36.96 -43.81 10.52
C ILE A 556 36.33 -42.97 9.40
N ASN A 557 35.64 -43.59 8.44
CA ASN A 557 34.99 -42.86 7.36
C ASN A 557 33.86 -41.96 7.88
N GLU A 558 33.10 -42.43 8.87
CA GLU A 558 32.07 -41.63 9.55
C GLU A 558 32.67 -40.40 10.24
N ALA A 559 33.75 -40.60 11.02
CA ALA A 559 34.49 -39.50 11.67
C ALA A 559 35.10 -38.51 10.65
N SER A 560 35.61 -39.00 9.51
CA SER A 560 36.15 -38.14 8.45
C SER A 560 35.09 -37.33 7.73
N GLY A 561 33.89 -37.88 7.52
CA GLY A 561 32.76 -37.16 6.92
C GLY A 561 32.27 -36.01 7.82
N GLN A 562 32.18 -36.27 9.13
CA GLN A 562 31.85 -35.24 10.12
C GLN A 562 32.89 -34.11 10.15
N LEU A 563 34.19 -34.46 10.09
CA LEU A 563 35.27 -33.46 10.09
C LEU A 563 35.26 -32.54 8.87
N ASN A 564 34.96 -33.06 7.67
CA ASN A 564 34.87 -32.24 6.46
C ASN A 564 33.74 -31.22 6.55
N HIS A 565 32.55 -31.66 6.97
CA HIS A 565 31.38 -30.80 7.14
C HIS A 565 31.64 -29.63 8.09
N MET A 566 32.23 -29.93 9.24
CA MET A 566 32.61 -28.92 10.22
C MET A 566 33.68 -27.94 9.69
N SER A 567 34.63 -28.41 8.88
CA SER A 567 35.71 -27.59 8.33
C SER A 567 35.19 -26.61 7.28
N ASP A 568 34.25 -27.05 6.44
CA ASP A 568 33.60 -26.20 5.44
C ASP A 568 32.76 -25.11 6.13
N MET A 569 31.95 -25.47 7.14
CA MET A 569 31.16 -24.50 7.91
C MET A 569 32.02 -23.40 8.55
N LEU A 570 33.11 -23.78 9.25
CA LEU A 570 33.99 -22.81 9.92
C LEU A 570 34.76 -21.92 8.93
N SER A 571 35.04 -22.40 7.71
CA SER A 571 35.69 -21.60 6.68
C SER A 571 34.78 -20.48 6.17
N GLU A 572 33.50 -20.79 5.94
CA GLU A 572 32.50 -19.79 5.52
C GLU A 572 32.29 -18.71 6.59
N ASP A 573 32.25 -19.08 7.87
CA ASP A 573 32.09 -18.13 8.99
C ASP A 573 33.33 -17.22 9.17
N ILE A 574 34.53 -17.71 8.89
CA ILE A 574 35.76 -16.89 8.91
C ILE A 574 35.71 -15.86 7.76
N GLU A 575 35.24 -16.24 6.59
CA GLU A 575 35.09 -15.32 5.45
C GLU A 575 34.05 -14.23 5.72
N SER A 576 32.92 -14.54 6.37
CA SER A 576 31.89 -13.54 6.70
C SER A 576 32.37 -12.51 7.72
N ILE A 577 33.18 -12.91 8.71
CA ILE A 577 33.73 -12.00 9.73
C ILE A 577 34.90 -11.16 9.18
N THR A 578 35.64 -11.67 8.18
CA THR A 578 36.85 -11.01 7.66
C THR A 578 36.62 -10.20 6.38
N GLY A 579 35.50 -10.43 5.70
CA GLY A 579 35.11 -9.74 4.47
C GLY A 579 34.49 -8.38 4.73
N ASN A 580 34.89 -7.39 3.92
CA ASN A 580 34.24 -6.08 3.84
C ASN A 580 32.95 -6.15 2.97
N LYS A 581 32.18 -7.24 3.07
CA LYS A 581 30.97 -7.51 2.27
C LYS A 581 29.72 -7.08 3.04
N ASP A 582 28.71 -6.65 2.29
CA ASP A 582 27.41 -6.26 2.82
C ASP A 582 26.83 -7.37 3.71
N LEU A 583 26.40 -6.99 4.91
CA LEU A 583 25.89 -7.89 5.95
C LEU A 583 24.47 -8.42 5.66
N ILE A 584 23.83 -7.94 4.58
CA ILE A 584 22.45 -8.22 4.20
C ILE A 584 22.44 -8.93 2.85
N TYR A 585 21.81 -10.12 2.81
CA TYR A 585 21.66 -10.97 1.63
C TYR A 585 20.18 -11.12 1.29
N ASP A 586 19.81 -10.71 0.08
CA ASP A 586 18.47 -10.94 -0.43
C ASP A 586 18.33 -12.39 -0.92
N VAL A 587 17.43 -13.15 -0.29
CA VAL A 587 17.14 -14.55 -0.61
C VAL A 587 15.80 -14.72 -1.36
N SER A 588 15.15 -13.61 -1.71
CA SER A 588 13.83 -13.59 -2.31
C SER A 588 13.80 -14.32 -3.64
N SER A 589 13.05 -15.43 -3.68
CA SER A 589 12.96 -16.31 -4.83
C SER A 589 11.65 -17.09 -4.82
N LEU A 590 11.34 -17.80 -5.92
CA LEU A 590 10.16 -18.67 -5.96
C LEU A 590 10.24 -19.82 -4.92
N ASP A 591 11.43 -20.16 -4.43
CA ASP A 591 11.62 -21.20 -3.42
C ASP A 591 11.32 -20.70 -2.00
N THR A 592 11.28 -19.37 -1.78
CA THR A 592 11.04 -18.73 -0.48
C THR A 592 9.64 -18.13 -0.33
N ILE A 593 8.71 -18.43 -1.26
CA ILE A 593 7.31 -17.96 -1.21
C ILE A 593 6.56 -18.44 0.05
N SER A 594 6.99 -19.54 0.68
CA SER A 594 6.39 -20.04 1.92
C SER A 594 6.95 -19.42 3.20
N ALA A 595 7.88 -18.48 3.09
CA ALA A 595 8.37 -17.70 4.23
C ALA A 595 7.54 -16.41 4.40
N ASN A 596 7.72 -15.73 5.53
CA ASN A 596 7.16 -14.40 5.77
C ASN A 596 7.75 -13.35 4.81
N GLY A 597 7.14 -12.17 4.76
CA GLY A 597 7.50 -11.09 3.83
C GLY A 597 6.87 -11.29 2.45
N VAL A 598 5.62 -11.78 2.41
CA VAL A 598 4.96 -12.13 1.14
C VAL A 598 3.61 -11.43 0.99
N ILE A 599 3.44 -10.74 -0.12
CA ILE A 599 2.18 -10.18 -0.60
C ILE A 599 1.75 -10.99 -1.81
N SER A 600 0.61 -11.69 -1.72
CA SER A 600 0.18 -12.61 -2.76
C SER A 600 -1.29 -12.45 -3.13
N ARG A 601 -1.60 -12.52 -4.44
CA ARG A 601 -2.99 -12.59 -4.94
C ARG A 601 -3.87 -11.41 -4.48
N CYS A 602 -3.26 -10.26 -4.25
CA CYS A 602 -3.98 -9.06 -3.82
C CYS A 602 -4.36 -8.20 -5.03
N VAL A 603 -5.49 -7.51 -4.92
CA VAL A 603 -6.07 -6.72 -6.01
C VAL A 603 -6.38 -5.30 -5.53
N ASN A 604 -5.74 -4.30 -6.13
CA ASN A 604 -6.07 -2.89 -5.90
C ASN A 604 -6.90 -2.33 -7.05
N LYS A 605 -8.04 -1.71 -6.74
CA LYS A 605 -8.87 -0.94 -7.67
C LYS A 605 -9.05 0.52 -7.24
N GLY A 606 -8.80 0.84 -5.96
CA GLY A 606 -8.85 2.21 -5.45
C GLY A 606 -7.72 3.08 -5.99
N ASN A 607 -7.92 4.40 -6.05
CA ASN A 607 -6.88 5.32 -6.50
C ASN A 607 -5.81 5.48 -5.42
N VAL A 608 -4.56 5.64 -5.83
CA VAL A 608 -3.42 5.81 -4.92
C VAL A 608 -2.69 7.10 -5.27
N GLU A 609 -2.67 8.04 -4.33
CA GLU A 609 -2.03 9.34 -4.51
C GLU A 609 -1.04 9.66 -3.38
N GLY A 610 0.15 10.15 -3.76
CA GLY A 610 1.07 10.74 -2.78
C GLY A 610 2.24 11.48 -3.40
N ASP A 611 3.28 11.79 -2.61
CA ASP A 611 4.41 12.56 -3.12
C ASP A 611 5.51 11.67 -3.70
N ILE A 612 5.95 10.65 -2.96
CA ILE A 612 7.16 9.85 -3.27
C ILE A 612 6.90 8.37 -2.95
N ASN A 613 7.43 7.45 -3.77
CA ASN A 613 7.31 5.99 -3.60
C ASN A 613 5.85 5.54 -3.57
N ILE A 614 5.19 5.67 -4.72
CA ILE A 614 3.77 5.37 -4.86
C ILE A 614 3.60 4.11 -5.73
N GLY A 615 2.85 3.13 -5.24
CA GLY A 615 2.59 1.89 -5.94
C GLY A 615 1.15 1.40 -5.85
N GLY A 616 0.68 0.66 -6.84
CA GLY A 616 -0.66 0.06 -6.79
C GLY A 616 -0.78 -1.09 -5.80
N ILE A 617 0.30 -1.82 -5.52
CA ILE A 617 0.32 -2.87 -4.50
C ILE A 617 1.14 -2.42 -3.29
N ALA A 618 2.42 -2.13 -3.47
CA ALA A 618 3.34 -1.69 -2.43
C ALA A 618 3.86 -0.28 -2.73
N GLY A 619 3.91 0.64 -1.77
CA GLY A 619 4.62 1.91 -1.99
C GLY A 619 6.12 1.69 -2.16
N THR A 620 6.70 0.91 -1.25
CA THR A 620 8.11 0.51 -1.27
C THR A 620 8.31 -0.93 -0.77
N MET A 621 9.37 -1.58 -1.26
CA MET A 621 9.92 -2.85 -0.78
C MET A 621 11.32 -2.58 -0.23
N ASN A 622 11.42 -2.28 1.06
CA ASN A 622 12.68 -1.93 1.70
C ASN A 622 12.66 -2.12 3.22
N ILE A 623 13.85 -2.09 3.82
CA ILE A 623 14.00 -2.03 5.27
C ILE A 623 13.74 -0.59 5.71
N GLU A 624 13.01 -0.39 6.81
CA GLU A 624 12.83 0.94 7.39
C GLU A 624 14.13 1.38 8.07
N TYR A 625 14.80 2.40 7.50
CA TYR A 625 16.05 2.92 8.03
C TYR A 625 15.87 3.91 9.19
N GLU A 626 14.64 4.21 9.63
CA GLU A 626 14.35 4.93 10.88
C GLU A 626 14.26 4.00 12.12
N ALA A 627 14.34 2.69 11.91
CA ALA A 627 14.62 1.71 12.97
C ALA A 627 16.13 1.47 13.02
N ASP A 628 16.77 2.05 14.03
CA ASP A 628 18.12 1.69 14.41
C ASP A 628 18.16 0.15 14.63
N PRO A 629 19.03 -0.62 13.94
CA PRO A 629 19.21 -2.04 14.21
C PRO A 629 19.64 -2.32 15.67
N GLU A 630 19.94 -1.28 16.45
CA GLU A 630 20.11 -1.30 17.89
C GLU A 630 18.84 -1.05 18.74
N LEU A 631 17.61 -0.95 18.22
CA LEU A 631 16.44 -0.60 19.06
C LEU A 631 15.22 -1.53 19.06
N ASP A 632 14.96 -2.32 18.03
CA ASP A 632 14.12 -3.52 18.15
C ASP A 632 14.99 -4.70 18.58
N ILE A 633 15.67 -4.46 19.69
CA ILE A 633 16.39 -5.46 20.43
C ILE A 633 15.34 -6.33 21.11
N ASP A 634 15.07 -7.50 20.56
CA ASP A 634 14.75 -8.61 21.43
C ASP A 634 15.95 -8.79 22.37
N LEU A 635 15.82 -8.35 23.61
CA LEU A 635 16.86 -8.46 24.63
C LEU A 635 17.15 -9.91 25.02
N THR A 636 16.37 -10.86 24.49
CA THR A 636 16.68 -12.27 24.53
C THR A 636 17.79 -12.65 23.52
N GLU A 637 17.96 -11.88 22.43
CA GLU A 637 18.93 -12.12 21.35
C GLU A 637 20.23 -11.29 21.45
N LYS A 638 20.37 -10.40 22.44
CA LYS A 638 21.53 -9.49 22.57
C LYS A 638 22.84 -10.12 23.04
N LEU A 639 23.04 -11.40 22.73
CA LEU A 639 24.08 -12.25 23.31
C LEU A 639 25.04 -12.83 22.26
N ASN A 640 24.84 -12.56 20.97
CA ASN A 640 25.53 -13.25 19.88
C ASN A 640 26.06 -12.29 18.79
N ILE A 641 27.29 -12.53 18.33
CA ILE A 641 27.85 -11.89 17.12
C ILE A 641 27.02 -12.34 15.91
N ARG A 642 26.47 -11.38 15.15
CA ARG A 642 25.68 -11.63 13.93
C ARG A 642 26.61 -11.94 12.75
N LEU A 643 26.43 -13.10 12.10
CA LEU A 643 27.25 -13.56 10.98
C LEU A 643 26.68 -13.15 9.62
N ARG A 644 25.36 -13.25 9.47
CA ARG A 644 24.63 -12.96 8.23
C ARG A 644 23.23 -12.46 8.56
N THR A 645 22.73 -11.53 7.75
CA THR A 645 21.31 -11.16 7.72
C THR A 645 20.76 -11.57 6.35
N SER A 646 19.73 -12.40 6.30
CA SER A 646 19.00 -12.68 5.06
C SER A 646 17.64 -11.98 5.07
N VAL A 647 17.24 -11.46 3.92
CA VAL A 647 15.95 -10.78 3.74
C VAL A 647 15.10 -11.48 2.69
N ASN A 648 13.81 -11.62 2.98
CA ASN A 648 12.81 -12.14 2.05
C ASN A 648 11.67 -11.14 1.90
N ASP A 649 11.45 -10.65 0.68
CA ASP A 649 10.35 -9.75 0.33
C ASP A 649 9.83 -10.10 -1.07
N ILE A 650 8.56 -10.53 -1.16
CA ILE A 650 7.99 -11.06 -2.39
C ILE A 650 6.61 -10.48 -2.63
N ILE A 651 6.41 -9.90 -3.83
CA ILE A 651 5.08 -9.58 -4.36
C ILE A 651 4.78 -10.54 -5.51
N ILE A 652 3.69 -11.28 -5.42
CA ILE A 652 3.39 -12.35 -6.37
C ILE A 652 1.92 -12.47 -6.74
N TYR A 653 1.62 -12.60 -8.03
CA TYR A 653 0.24 -12.77 -8.54
C TYR A 653 -0.70 -11.62 -8.14
N CYS A 654 -0.18 -10.40 -8.00
CA CYS A 654 -0.99 -9.25 -7.60
C CYS A 654 -1.38 -8.39 -8.81
N GLU A 655 -2.51 -7.72 -8.68
CA GLU A 655 -3.14 -6.94 -9.76
C GLU A 655 -3.46 -5.51 -9.32
N ASN A 656 -3.10 -4.54 -10.16
CA ASN A 656 -3.49 -3.14 -9.97
C ASN A 656 -4.34 -2.64 -11.15
N ASP A 657 -5.59 -2.32 -10.85
CA ASP A 657 -6.54 -1.63 -11.73
C ASP A 657 -6.66 -0.12 -11.40
N GLY A 658 -6.31 0.27 -10.18
CA GLY A 658 -6.47 1.64 -9.67
C GLY A 658 -5.49 2.64 -10.29
N THR A 659 -5.91 3.90 -10.39
CA THR A 659 -5.05 4.98 -10.90
C THR A 659 -3.98 5.35 -9.86
N ILE A 660 -2.73 5.48 -10.30
CA ILE A 660 -1.59 5.82 -9.44
C ILE A 660 -1.07 7.20 -9.83
N THR A 661 -1.04 8.12 -8.87
CA THR A 661 -0.60 9.50 -9.10
C THR A 661 0.46 9.89 -8.08
N SER A 662 1.58 10.44 -8.56
CA SER A 662 2.62 10.98 -7.69
C SER A 662 2.95 12.44 -8.01
N LYS A 663 3.32 13.22 -6.98
CA LYS A 663 3.88 14.56 -7.21
C LYS A 663 5.36 14.54 -7.59
N ARG A 664 6.09 13.51 -7.14
CA ARG A 664 7.55 13.40 -7.28
C ARG A 664 7.93 11.96 -7.65
N ASN A 665 9.17 11.59 -7.34
CA ASN A 665 9.86 10.42 -7.88
C ASN A 665 9.28 9.07 -7.43
N CYS A 666 9.61 8.05 -8.21
CA CYS A 666 9.36 6.63 -7.96
C CYS A 666 7.86 6.31 -7.91
N VAL A 667 7.28 6.13 -9.09
CA VAL A 667 5.88 5.70 -9.25
C VAL A 667 5.83 4.41 -10.08
N GLY A 668 5.07 3.44 -9.61
CA GLY A 668 4.90 2.16 -10.30
C GLY A 668 3.51 1.56 -10.17
N GLY A 669 3.14 0.71 -11.12
CA GLY A 669 1.85 0.01 -11.07
C GLY A 669 1.74 -1.01 -9.94
N ILE A 670 2.83 -1.67 -9.59
CA ILE A 670 2.91 -2.64 -8.50
C ILE A 670 3.71 -2.06 -7.34
N SER A 671 4.92 -1.54 -7.61
CA SER A 671 5.75 -0.93 -6.58
C SER A 671 6.37 0.40 -7.01
N GLY A 672 6.37 1.41 -6.14
CA GLY A 672 7.08 2.66 -6.42
C GLY A 672 8.60 2.46 -6.42
N SER A 673 9.12 1.90 -5.33
CA SER A 673 10.54 1.62 -5.12
C SER A 673 10.76 0.19 -4.63
N GLN A 674 11.64 -0.55 -5.28
CA GLN A 674 12.05 -1.89 -4.89
C GLN A 674 13.55 -1.90 -4.62
N GLU A 675 13.92 -1.88 -3.34
CA GLU A 675 15.32 -1.98 -2.92
C GLU A 675 15.77 -3.43 -2.80
N PHE A 676 14.88 -4.29 -2.27
CA PHE A 676 15.05 -5.73 -2.15
C PHE A 676 13.85 -6.46 -2.76
N GLY A 677 13.98 -7.76 -2.97
CA GLY A 677 12.85 -8.63 -3.19
C GLY A 677 12.64 -9.10 -4.62
N LEU A 678 11.59 -9.91 -4.78
CA LEU A 678 11.11 -10.44 -6.05
C LEU A 678 9.68 -9.95 -6.32
N ILE A 679 9.47 -9.35 -7.49
CA ILE A 679 8.13 -9.10 -8.03
C ILE A 679 7.90 -10.09 -9.17
N TYR A 680 6.95 -11.01 -9.00
CA TYR A 680 6.70 -12.11 -9.92
C TYR A 680 5.25 -12.20 -10.38
N SER A 681 5.04 -12.35 -11.69
CA SER A 681 3.70 -12.60 -12.26
C SER A 681 2.65 -11.59 -11.81
N CYS A 682 3.02 -10.32 -11.72
CA CYS A 682 2.13 -9.23 -11.33
C CYS A 682 1.66 -8.43 -12.54
N GLU A 683 0.49 -7.83 -12.42
CA GLU A 683 -0.30 -7.29 -13.51
C GLU A 683 -0.74 -5.86 -13.19
N CYS A 684 -0.49 -4.91 -14.10
CA CYS A 684 -0.97 -3.53 -13.95
C CYS A 684 -1.72 -3.04 -15.17
N TYR A 685 -2.91 -2.49 -14.90
CA TYR A 685 -3.88 -1.94 -15.85
C TYR A 685 -4.25 -0.49 -15.54
N GLY A 686 -4.02 -0.04 -14.31
CA GLY A 686 -4.28 1.35 -13.90
C GLY A 686 -3.42 2.37 -14.64
N ASN A 687 -3.94 3.59 -14.80
CA ASN A 687 -3.16 4.72 -15.32
C ASN A 687 -2.12 5.17 -14.29
N ILE A 688 -0.93 5.54 -14.75
CA ILE A 688 0.17 5.95 -13.87
C ILE A 688 0.67 7.31 -14.33
N SER A 689 0.68 8.29 -13.43
CA SER A 689 1.09 9.66 -13.74
C SER A 689 1.98 10.26 -12.65
N THR A 690 2.92 11.11 -13.06
CA THR A 690 3.69 11.95 -12.15
C THR A 690 3.75 13.41 -12.62
N GLU A 691 3.60 14.36 -11.68
CA GLU A 691 3.66 15.80 -11.98
C GLU A 691 5.08 16.29 -12.30
N ALA A 692 6.07 15.81 -11.52
CA ALA A 692 7.45 16.29 -11.60
C ALA A 692 8.50 15.19 -11.32
N GLY A 693 8.06 13.95 -11.14
CA GLY A 693 8.91 12.83 -10.76
C GLY A 693 9.73 12.25 -11.90
N ASP A 694 10.94 11.84 -11.55
CA ASP A 694 11.75 10.91 -12.34
C ASP A 694 11.44 9.47 -11.85
N TYR A 695 11.63 8.47 -12.72
CA TYR A 695 11.38 7.04 -12.47
C TYR A 695 9.89 6.65 -12.44
N THR A 696 9.34 6.41 -13.63
CA THR A 696 7.96 5.95 -13.83
C THR A 696 7.99 4.58 -14.50
N GLY A 697 7.36 3.59 -13.88
CA GLY A 697 7.31 2.22 -14.42
C GLY A 697 5.89 1.68 -14.48
N GLY A 698 5.55 0.95 -15.55
CA GLY A 698 4.26 0.25 -15.60
C GLY A 698 4.08 -0.82 -14.53
N VAL A 699 5.19 -1.37 -14.01
CA VAL A 699 5.22 -2.31 -12.87
C VAL A 699 5.99 -1.72 -11.71
N VAL A 700 7.22 -1.25 -11.93
CA VAL A 700 8.09 -0.71 -10.85
C VAL A 700 8.71 0.63 -11.24
N GLY A 701 8.58 1.66 -10.42
CA GLY A 701 9.25 2.94 -10.66
C GLY A 701 10.77 2.78 -10.72
N GLN A 702 11.36 2.37 -9.58
CA GLN A 702 12.78 2.05 -9.47
C GLN A 702 12.97 0.65 -8.85
N SER A 703 13.71 -0.22 -9.52
CA SER A 703 13.98 -1.59 -9.08
C SER A 703 15.48 -1.89 -9.01
N LYS A 704 15.95 -2.28 -7.83
CA LYS A 704 17.25 -2.93 -7.58
C LYS A 704 17.13 -4.45 -7.43
N GLY A 705 15.91 -4.95 -7.20
CA GLY A 705 15.61 -6.38 -7.08
C GLY A 705 15.34 -7.06 -8.43
N SER A 706 14.56 -8.13 -8.38
CA SER A 706 14.15 -8.88 -9.58
C SER A 706 12.69 -8.61 -9.94
N VAL A 707 12.44 -8.34 -11.22
CA VAL A 707 11.11 -8.24 -11.82
C VAL A 707 10.99 -9.32 -12.90
N TRP A 708 10.11 -10.29 -12.68
CA TRP A 708 10.03 -11.48 -13.52
C TRP A 708 8.58 -11.83 -13.88
N LEU A 709 8.34 -12.05 -15.17
CA LEU A 709 7.06 -12.51 -15.70
C LEU A 709 5.93 -11.49 -15.42
N CYS A 710 6.24 -10.20 -15.38
CA CYS A 710 5.25 -9.16 -15.09
C CYS A 710 4.67 -8.54 -16.36
N TYR A 711 3.47 -7.98 -16.21
CA TYR A 711 2.65 -7.51 -17.30
C TYR A 711 2.18 -6.08 -17.05
N SER A 712 2.26 -5.23 -18.07
CA SER A 712 1.70 -3.87 -17.99
C SER A 712 0.92 -3.52 -19.26
N LEU A 713 -0.29 -3.02 -19.06
CA LEU A 713 -1.17 -2.42 -20.07
C LEU A 713 -1.71 -1.11 -19.47
N SER A 714 -0.80 -0.15 -19.27
CA SER A 714 -1.08 1.11 -18.61
C SER A 714 -0.73 2.30 -19.50
N ARG A 715 -1.40 3.44 -19.31
CA ARG A 715 -0.89 4.72 -19.79
C ARG A 715 0.07 5.30 -18.75
N LEU A 716 1.28 5.63 -19.17
CA LEU A 716 2.36 6.13 -18.32
C LEU A 716 2.69 7.56 -18.69
N THR A 717 2.47 8.50 -17.77
CA THR A 717 2.87 9.90 -17.94
C THR A 717 3.98 10.23 -16.94
N GLY A 718 5.16 10.63 -17.44
CA GLY A 718 6.28 10.99 -16.57
C GLY A 718 7.35 11.80 -17.26
N LYS A 719 8.38 12.21 -16.52
CA LYS A 719 9.41 13.11 -17.02
C LYS A 719 10.60 12.36 -17.64
N ALA A 720 11.42 11.73 -16.80
CA ALA A 720 12.60 10.96 -17.22
C ALA A 720 12.61 9.57 -16.57
N TYR A 721 13.35 8.63 -17.17
CA TYR A 721 13.37 7.22 -16.76
C TYR A 721 11.97 6.61 -16.78
N VAL A 722 11.31 6.67 -17.93
CA VAL A 722 9.95 6.13 -18.12
C VAL A 722 10.04 4.79 -18.84
N GLY A 723 9.54 3.75 -18.18
CA GLY A 723 9.62 2.37 -18.62
C GLY A 723 8.28 1.66 -18.62
N GLY A 724 7.94 0.94 -19.69
CA GLY A 724 6.69 0.16 -19.70
C GLY A 724 6.62 -0.95 -18.64
N ILE A 725 7.76 -1.48 -18.17
CA ILE A 725 7.85 -2.37 -17.00
C ILE A 725 8.53 -1.64 -15.84
N THR A 726 9.78 -1.20 -16.03
CA THR A 726 10.53 -0.50 -14.97
C THR A 726 11.05 0.85 -15.42
N GLY A 727 10.88 1.92 -14.65
CA GLY A 727 11.53 3.19 -14.96
C GLY A 727 13.07 3.07 -14.96
N TYR A 728 13.60 2.64 -13.81
CA TYR A 728 14.99 2.21 -13.64
C TYR A 728 15.01 0.78 -13.13
N GLY A 729 15.72 -0.13 -13.79
CA GLY A 729 15.76 -1.55 -13.41
C GLY A 729 17.16 -2.14 -13.34
N VAL A 730 17.28 -3.27 -12.63
CA VAL A 730 18.50 -4.10 -12.61
C VAL A 730 18.21 -5.45 -13.28
N ASN A 731 17.29 -6.25 -12.73
CA ASN A 731 16.97 -7.57 -13.26
C ASN A 731 15.53 -7.63 -13.80
N ILE A 732 15.37 -7.76 -15.12
CA ILE A 732 14.07 -7.76 -15.81
C ILE A 732 14.00 -8.94 -16.78
N THR A 733 13.13 -9.92 -16.49
CA THR A 733 13.07 -11.16 -17.27
C THR A 733 11.64 -11.56 -17.62
N GLU A 734 11.41 -12.03 -18.85
CA GLU A 734 10.13 -12.59 -19.31
C GLU A 734 8.92 -11.65 -19.13
N CYS A 735 9.13 -10.33 -19.06
CA CYS A 735 8.06 -9.36 -18.89
C CYS A 735 7.46 -8.93 -20.23
N ILE A 736 6.17 -8.55 -20.22
CA ILE A 736 5.45 -8.08 -21.41
C ILE A 736 4.79 -6.71 -21.16
N SER A 737 5.08 -5.76 -22.04
CA SER A 737 4.54 -4.40 -21.95
C SER A 737 3.73 -4.03 -23.19
N LEU A 738 2.47 -3.65 -22.97
CA LEU A 738 1.59 -3.03 -23.96
C LEU A 738 1.32 -1.56 -23.61
N SER A 739 2.14 -1.00 -22.73
CA SER A 739 1.93 0.33 -22.16
C SER A 739 2.18 1.43 -23.17
N ASP A 740 1.37 2.48 -23.04
CA ASP A 740 1.54 3.72 -23.79
C ASP A 740 2.33 4.72 -22.94
N LEU A 741 3.29 5.41 -23.56
CA LEU A 741 4.25 6.26 -22.86
C LEU A 741 4.09 7.70 -23.34
N GLU A 742 3.91 8.61 -22.40
CA GLU A 742 3.88 10.06 -22.60
C GLU A 742 4.96 10.70 -21.72
N ALA A 743 6.08 11.08 -22.33
CA ALA A 743 7.22 11.65 -21.60
C ALA A 743 8.03 12.64 -22.45
N ASP A 744 8.63 13.63 -21.79
CA ASP A 744 9.35 14.74 -22.41
C ASP A 744 10.86 14.78 -22.08
N GLY A 745 11.35 13.88 -21.22
CA GLY A 745 12.73 13.79 -20.77
C GLY A 745 13.58 12.68 -21.42
N GLU A 746 14.66 12.31 -20.73
CA GLU A 746 15.64 11.30 -21.17
C GLU A 746 15.29 9.91 -20.62
N TYR A 747 15.89 8.86 -21.19
CA TYR A 747 15.75 7.45 -20.76
C TYR A 747 14.32 6.92 -20.87
N LEU A 748 13.86 6.70 -22.11
CA LEU A 748 12.51 6.23 -22.42
C LEU A 748 12.55 4.85 -23.10
N GLY A 749 11.76 3.90 -22.62
CA GLY A 749 11.66 2.58 -23.26
C GLY A 749 10.43 1.77 -22.88
N CYS A 750 9.95 0.94 -23.79
CA CYS A 750 8.75 0.14 -23.58
C CYS A 750 8.94 -1.01 -22.58
N ILE A 751 10.18 -1.44 -22.31
CA ILE A 751 10.49 -2.36 -21.21
C ILE A 751 11.07 -1.57 -20.04
N ALA A 752 12.12 -0.78 -20.29
CA ALA A 752 12.73 0.02 -19.25
C ALA A 752 13.22 1.38 -19.76
N GLY A 753 13.16 2.39 -18.89
CA GLY A 753 13.80 3.67 -19.17
C GLY A 753 15.33 3.52 -19.17
N PHE A 754 15.87 2.90 -18.13
CA PHE A 754 17.30 2.57 -18.01
C PHE A 754 17.51 1.24 -17.30
N VAL A 755 18.60 0.54 -17.65
CA VAL A 755 19.07 -0.66 -16.95
C VAL A 755 20.56 -0.55 -16.67
N THR A 756 20.98 -0.97 -15.47
CA THR A 756 22.39 -0.95 -15.07
C THR A 756 23.27 -1.90 -15.88
N GLU A 757 24.57 -1.62 -15.96
CA GLU A 757 25.51 -2.43 -16.75
C GLU A 757 25.66 -3.87 -16.22
N ASP A 758 25.51 -4.06 -14.91
CA ASP A 758 25.54 -5.34 -14.21
C ASP A 758 24.18 -6.05 -14.14
N GLY A 759 23.12 -5.37 -14.59
CA GLY A 759 21.75 -5.88 -14.60
C GLY A 759 21.50 -6.96 -15.66
N THR A 760 20.63 -7.91 -15.34
CA THR A 760 20.20 -8.97 -16.27
C THR A 760 18.89 -8.61 -16.96
N VAL A 761 18.90 -8.54 -18.29
CA VAL A 761 17.68 -8.34 -19.10
C VAL A 761 17.55 -9.48 -20.08
N LYS A 762 16.44 -10.22 -20.04
CA LYS A 762 16.25 -11.42 -20.88
C LYS A 762 14.79 -11.66 -21.26
N ASP A 763 14.56 -12.01 -22.52
CA ASP A 763 13.28 -12.51 -23.05
C ASP A 763 12.06 -11.59 -22.74
N ASN A 764 12.24 -10.27 -22.77
CA ASN A 764 11.15 -9.31 -22.59
C ASN A 764 10.58 -8.85 -23.93
N TYR A 765 9.27 -8.65 -23.98
CA TYR A 765 8.55 -8.30 -25.19
C TYR A 765 7.66 -7.07 -25.03
N PHE A 766 7.54 -6.26 -26.07
CA PHE A 766 6.67 -5.09 -26.02
C PHE A 766 5.92 -4.83 -27.33
N ILE A 767 4.79 -4.14 -27.22
CA ILE A 767 4.02 -3.60 -28.33
C ILE A 767 3.90 -2.09 -28.16
N ASN A 768 4.56 -1.33 -29.02
CA ASN A 768 4.41 0.12 -29.10
C ASN A 768 4.89 0.56 -30.48
N ASP A 769 4.28 1.59 -31.08
CA ASP A 769 4.69 2.08 -32.41
C ASP A 769 5.81 3.14 -32.31
N ASN A 770 5.84 3.91 -31.23
CA ASN A 770 6.61 5.15 -31.07
C ASN A 770 7.96 4.96 -30.36
N TYR A 771 8.05 4.01 -29.43
CA TYR A 771 9.23 3.81 -28.58
C TYR A 771 9.85 2.40 -28.74
N GLU A 772 11.15 2.30 -28.47
CA GLU A 772 11.91 1.04 -28.50
C GLU A 772 12.03 0.44 -27.09
N GLY A 773 12.69 -0.72 -26.96
CA GLY A 773 12.69 -1.50 -25.72
C GLY A 773 13.32 -0.82 -24.50
N ILE A 774 14.56 -0.33 -24.62
CA ILE A 774 15.34 0.26 -23.51
C ILE A 774 16.09 1.49 -24.01
N ASP A 775 15.83 2.65 -23.40
CA ASP A 775 16.48 3.93 -23.76
C ASP A 775 16.55 4.17 -25.29
N GLY A 776 15.42 3.97 -25.97
CA GLY A 776 15.36 4.11 -27.43
C GLY A 776 16.08 3.02 -28.25
N ILE A 777 16.47 1.89 -27.65
CA ILE A 777 17.15 0.77 -28.32
C ILE A 777 16.43 -0.56 -28.05
N SER A 778 16.19 -1.33 -29.11
CA SER A 778 15.69 -2.71 -29.02
C SER A 778 16.84 -3.73 -29.14
N TYR A 779 16.85 -4.71 -28.24
CA TYR A 779 17.92 -5.70 -28.11
C TYR A 779 17.37 -7.12 -28.25
N GLN A 780 17.85 -7.85 -29.26
CA GLN A 780 17.46 -9.24 -29.47
C GLN A 780 17.78 -10.12 -28.25
N GLY A 781 16.82 -10.96 -27.84
CA GLY A 781 16.87 -11.84 -26.66
C GLY A 781 16.77 -11.11 -25.32
N ARG A 782 16.61 -9.77 -25.31
CA ARG A 782 16.57 -8.96 -24.09
C ARG A 782 15.30 -8.12 -24.02
N ALA A 783 15.07 -7.26 -25.00
CA ALA A 783 13.91 -6.37 -25.12
C ALA A 783 13.52 -6.25 -26.59
N GLU A 784 12.52 -7.02 -27.01
CA GLU A 784 12.12 -7.19 -28.41
C GLU A 784 10.72 -6.68 -28.69
N ARG A 785 10.59 -5.90 -29.76
CA ARG A 785 9.27 -5.53 -30.27
C ARG A 785 8.59 -6.77 -30.84
N SER A 786 7.34 -7.01 -30.45
CA SER A 786 6.50 -8.09 -30.95
C SER A 786 5.23 -7.54 -31.57
N SER A 787 4.57 -8.34 -32.41
CA SER A 787 3.22 -8.03 -32.88
C SER A 787 2.16 -8.46 -31.87
N TYR A 788 0.97 -7.85 -31.95
CA TYR A 788 -0.17 -8.25 -31.13
C TYR A 788 -0.52 -9.73 -31.31
N ASP A 789 -0.59 -10.20 -32.56
CA ASP A 789 -0.86 -11.60 -32.90
C ASP A 789 0.13 -12.59 -32.27
N GLU A 790 1.41 -12.20 -32.17
CA GLU A 790 2.43 -13.01 -31.50
C GLU A 790 2.21 -13.06 -29.99
N ILE A 791 1.98 -11.91 -29.33
CA ILE A 791 1.72 -11.84 -27.89
C ILE A 791 0.46 -12.63 -27.50
N ILE A 792 -0.65 -12.47 -28.25
CA ILE A 792 -1.88 -13.23 -27.93
C ILE A 792 -1.73 -14.73 -28.14
N SER A 793 -0.76 -15.15 -28.96
CA SER A 793 -0.46 -16.57 -29.18
C SER A 793 0.49 -17.17 -28.14
N MET A 794 1.08 -16.35 -27.26
CA MET A 794 1.98 -16.81 -26.19
C MET A 794 1.19 -17.56 -25.12
N GLU A 795 1.76 -18.69 -24.68
CA GLU A 795 1.18 -19.49 -23.61
C GLU A 795 1.46 -18.81 -22.26
N GLY A 796 0.41 -18.57 -21.45
CA GLY A 796 0.54 -17.97 -20.12
C GLY A 796 0.40 -16.44 -20.06
N LYS A 797 -0.01 -15.78 -21.15
CA LYS A 797 -0.40 -14.35 -21.11
C LYS A 797 -1.62 -14.12 -20.18
N PRO A 798 -1.77 -12.92 -19.61
CA PRO A 798 -3.02 -12.51 -18.97
C PRO A 798 -4.21 -12.54 -19.95
N GLU A 799 -5.38 -12.98 -19.48
CA GLU A 799 -6.62 -13.01 -20.29
C GLU A 799 -7.02 -11.60 -20.73
N ILE A 800 -6.79 -10.59 -19.88
CA ILE A 800 -7.19 -9.20 -20.12
C ILE A 800 -6.43 -8.54 -21.28
N PHE A 801 -5.32 -9.10 -21.77
CA PHE A 801 -4.64 -8.62 -22.99
C PHE A 801 -5.49 -8.78 -24.27
N ASP A 802 -6.62 -9.49 -24.20
CA ASP A 802 -7.60 -9.56 -25.28
C ASP A 802 -8.50 -8.30 -25.36
N TYR A 803 -8.47 -7.44 -24.33
CA TYR A 803 -9.34 -6.28 -24.18
C TYR A 803 -8.56 -5.04 -23.70
N VAL A 804 -9.18 -3.86 -23.85
CA VAL A 804 -8.74 -2.59 -23.27
C VAL A 804 -9.92 -1.93 -22.56
N LYS A 805 -9.64 -1.22 -21.46
CA LYS A 805 -10.63 -0.54 -20.63
C LYS A 805 -10.88 0.88 -21.16
N VAL A 806 -12.15 1.22 -21.38
CA VAL A 806 -12.59 2.57 -21.71
C VAL A 806 -13.42 3.11 -20.55
N THR A 807 -12.95 4.20 -19.95
CA THR A 807 -13.56 4.84 -18.79
C THR A 807 -14.26 6.12 -19.25
N PHE A 808 -15.54 6.25 -18.94
CA PHE A 808 -16.35 7.42 -19.28
C PHE A 808 -16.58 8.28 -18.04
N THR A 809 -16.24 9.56 -18.09
CA THR A 809 -16.32 10.49 -16.95
C THR A 809 -17.09 11.77 -17.30
N ALA A 810 -17.76 12.40 -16.34
CA ALA A 810 -18.40 13.71 -16.52
C ALA A 810 -18.18 14.58 -15.27
N ASP A 811 -17.70 15.81 -15.44
CA ASP A 811 -17.22 16.67 -14.34
C ASP A 811 -16.24 15.96 -13.40
N ASP A 812 -15.32 15.18 -13.96
CA ASP A 812 -14.34 14.36 -13.24
C ASP A 812 -14.94 13.23 -12.37
N GLU A 813 -16.25 12.96 -12.47
CA GLU A 813 -16.89 11.80 -11.85
C GLU A 813 -17.02 10.62 -12.83
N LEU A 814 -16.84 9.39 -12.34
CA LEU A 814 -17.01 8.16 -13.13
C LEU A 814 -18.48 7.92 -13.49
N ILE A 815 -18.78 7.77 -14.78
CA ILE A 815 -20.11 7.41 -15.29
C ILE A 815 -20.22 5.89 -15.48
N THR A 816 -19.30 5.28 -16.22
CA THR A 816 -19.22 3.83 -16.42
C THR A 816 -17.88 3.44 -17.04
N GLU A 817 -17.56 2.15 -16.99
CA GLU A 817 -16.44 1.55 -17.71
C GLU A 817 -16.96 0.51 -18.71
N SER A 818 -16.23 0.29 -19.80
CA SER A 818 -16.48 -0.75 -20.79
C SER A 818 -15.19 -1.41 -21.23
N SER A 819 -15.24 -2.70 -21.54
CA SER A 819 -14.12 -3.44 -22.12
C SER A 819 -14.36 -3.69 -23.60
N ILE A 820 -13.48 -3.17 -24.45
CA ILE A 820 -13.54 -3.38 -25.90
C ILE A 820 -12.33 -4.20 -26.35
N PRO A 821 -12.42 -4.98 -27.44
CA PRO A 821 -11.27 -5.70 -27.96
C PRO A 821 -10.10 -4.76 -28.28
N TYR A 822 -8.87 -5.19 -27.98
CA TYR A 822 -7.68 -4.41 -28.31
C TYR A 822 -7.64 -4.10 -29.83
N GLY A 823 -7.36 -2.84 -30.17
CA GLY A 823 -7.29 -2.40 -31.56
C GLY A 823 -8.66 -2.22 -32.24
N SER A 824 -9.74 -2.13 -31.47
CA SER A 824 -11.08 -1.73 -31.96
C SER A 824 -11.31 -0.21 -31.79
N SER A 825 -12.35 0.31 -32.43
CA SER A 825 -12.80 1.70 -32.31
C SER A 825 -14.18 1.74 -31.67
N LEU A 826 -14.47 2.79 -30.90
CA LEU A 826 -15.80 2.99 -30.32
C LEU A 826 -16.84 3.35 -31.38
N ILE A 827 -18.05 2.82 -31.22
CA ILE A 827 -19.23 3.20 -32.00
C ILE A 827 -20.18 4.05 -31.15
N SER A 828 -21.09 4.81 -31.79
CA SER A 828 -22.03 5.70 -31.08
C SER A 828 -22.89 5.02 -30.02
N GLU A 829 -23.04 3.68 -30.09
CA GLU A 829 -23.79 2.87 -29.13
C GLU A 829 -22.98 2.53 -27.86
N ASP A 830 -21.65 2.63 -27.91
CA ASP A 830 -20.76 2.38 -26.77
C ASP A 830 -20.75 3.55 -25.77
N TYR A 831 -21.11 4.75 -26.23
CA TYR A 831 -21.13 5.95 -25.41
C TYR A 831 -22.36 5.98 -24.49
N PRO A 832 -22.18 6.20 -23.18
CA PRO A 832 -23.29 6.35 -22.26
C PRO A 832 -24.14 7.58 -22.61
N LYS A 833 -25.46 7.46 -22.44
CA LYS A 833 -26.37 8.61 -22.56
C LYS A 833 -26.32 9.45 -21.29
N LEU A 834 -25.98 10.72 -21.41
CA LEU A 834 -26.02 11.70 -20.33
C LEU A 834 -27.17 12.69 -20.54
N GLU A 835 -27.69 13.23 -19.43
CA GLU A 835 -28.71 14.28 -19.44
C GLU A 835 -28.06 15.68 -19.42
N ASP A 836 -28.73 16.64 -20.06
CA ASP A 836 -28.33 18.04 -20.04
C ASP A 836 -28.51 18.68 -18.66
N LYS A 837 -27.63 19.61 -18.28
CA LYS A 837 -27.76 20.40 -17.05
C LYS A 837 -28.56 21.69 -17.32
N PRO A 838 -29.23 22.29 -16.31
CA PRO A 838 -29.86 23.59 -16.49
C PRO A 838 -28.88 24.64 -17.04
N GLY A 839 -29.12 25.14 -18.25
CA GLY A 839 -28.27 26.13 -18.93
C GLY A 839 -27.08 25.57 -19.72
N TYR A 840 -26.86 24.26 -19.74
CA TYR A 840 -25.76 23.59 -20.47
C TYR A 840 -26.25 22.36 -21.23
N TYR A 841 -25.60 22.01 -22.34
CA TYR A 841 -25.75 20.72 -23.00
C TYR A 841 -24.48 19.89 -22.86
N VAL A 842 -24.61 18.56 -22.89
CA VAL A 842 -23.47 17.64 -22.70
C VAL A 842 -22.99 17.06 -24.03
N ARG A 843 -21.67 16.95 -24.20
CA ARG A 843 -21.02 16.18 -25.28
C ARG A 843 -19.78 15.48 -24.79
N TRP A 844 -19.52 14.29 -25.30
CA TRP A 844 -18.25 13.58 -25.09
C TRP A 844 -17.12 14.25 -25.90
N GLU A 845 -15.93 14.37 -25.31
CA GLU A 845 -14.71 14.80 -25.99
C GLU A 845 -14.25 13.67 -26.93
N GLU A 846 -14.63 13.76 -28.20
CA GLU A 846 -14.40 12.71 -29.20
C GLU A 846 -12.91 12.44 -29.49
N PRO A 847 -12.54 11.15 -29.66
CA PRO A 847 -11.55 10.73 -30.62
C PRO A 847 -12.25 10.08 -31.83
N GLU A 848 -12.41 10.79 -32.96
CA GLU A 848 -13.07 10.22 -34.14
C GLU A 848 -12.31 9.00 -34.71
N ASN A 849 -12.95 7.82 -34.75
CA ASN A 849 -12.45 6.58 -35.36
C ASN A 849 -11.04 6.16 -34.90
N GLU A 850 -10.62 6.59 -33.72
CA GLU A 850 -9.31 6.24 -33.20
C GLU A 850 -9.30 4.77 -32.77
N ILE A 851 -8.24 4.06 -33.16
CA ILE A 851 -8.05 2.67 -32.79
C ILE A 851 -7.55 2.65 -31.35
N ILE A 852 -8.35 2.13 -30.43
CA ILE A 852 -8.03 2.07 -29.01
C ILE A 852 -7.07 0.89 -28.77
N LYS A 853 -5.83 1.23 -28.44
CA LYS A 853 -4.75 0.27 -28.15
C LYS A 853 -4.27 0.33 -26.69
N SER A 854 -4.88 1.16 -25.88
CA SER A 854 -4.53 1.37 -24.48
C SER A 854 -5.77 1.77 -23.68
N ASN A 855 -5.68 1.63 -22.36
CA ASN A 855 -6.75 2.08 -21.48
C ASN A 855 -6.96 3.59 -21.66
N THR A 856 -8.20 4.00 -21.90
CA THR A 856 -8.53 5.36 -22.36
C THR A 856 -9.67 5.94 -21.54
N THR A 857 -9.50 7.17 -21.08
CA THR A 857 -10.56 7.94 -20.40
C THR A 857 -11.16 8.96 -21.37
N ILE A 858 -12.48 8.99 -21.48
CA ILE A 858 -13.25 9.91 -22.33
C ILE A 858 -14.10 10.79 -21.42
N ASN A 859 -13.85 12.09 -21.44
CA ASN A 859 -14.56 13.05 -20.61
C ASN A 859 -15.78 13.63 -21.34
N ALA A 860 -16.85 13.87 -20.60
CA ALA A 860 -17.99 14.67 -21.04
C ALA A 860 -17.78 16.13 -20.66
N LYS A 861 -18.10 17.01 -21.61
CA LYS A 861 -18.04 18.46 -21.46
C LYS A 861 -19.44 19.05 -21.46
N TYR A 862 -19.75 19.80 -20.42
CA TYR A 862 -20.96 20.62 -20.35
C TYR A 862 -20.69 21.98 -20.98
N ILE A 863 -21.31 22.23 -22.12
CA ILE A 863 -21.15 23.43 -22.93
C ILE A 863 -22.36 24.32 -22.69
N PRO A 864 -22.18 25.61 -22.34
CA PRO A 864 -23.31 26.49 -22.09
C PRO A 864 -24.16 26.64 -23.35
N TRP A 865 -25.48 26.58 -23.19
CA TRP A 865 -26.40 26.87 -24.30
C TRP A 865 -26.16 28.29 -24.80
N ASN A 866 -26.00 28.44 -26.11
CA ASN A 866 -26.06 29.75 -26.71
C ASN A 866 -27.51 30.24 -26.67
N GLN A 867 -27.77 31.29 -25.88
CA GLN A 867 -29.11 31.80 -25.60
C GLN A 867 -29.70 32.62 -26.76
N SER A 868 -28.85 33.03 -27.72
CA SER A 868 -29.30 33.80 -28.87
C SER A 868 -28.38 33.68 -30.07
N LEU A 869 -28.95 33.58 -31.27
CA LEU A 869 -28.21 33.67 -32.51
C LEU A 869 -28.49 35.00 -33.20
N ALA A 870 -27.41 35.67 -33.62
CA ALA A 870 -27.46 36.94 -34.33
C ALA A 870 -27.33 36.75 -35.84
N SER A 871 -28.09 37.54 -36.59
CA SER A 871 -27.94 37.60 -38.04
C SER A 871 -26.61 38.21 -38.45
N SER A 872 -25.99 37.65 -39.48
CA SER A 872 -24.84 38.26 -40.15
C SER A 872 -25.17 39.56 -40.90
N ILE A 873 -26.45 39.83 -41.13
CA ILE A 873 -26.94 41.10 -41.70
C ILE A 873 -27.03 42.13 -40.57
N LEU A 874 -26.31 43.25 -40.73
CA LEU A 874 -26.20 44.30 -39.73
C LEU A 874 -26.99 45.56 -40.13
N ASN A 875 -27.38 46.34 -39.14
CA ASN A 875 -27.91 47.69 -39.29
C ASN A 875 -26.78 48.73 -39.46
N ASP A 876 -27.15 49.99 -39.71
CA ASP A 876 -26.21 51.09 -39.96
C ASP A 876 -25.25 51.38 -38.79
N ASP A 877 -25.64 51.02 -37.56
CA ASP A 877 -24.85 51.19 -36.33
C ASP A 877 -24.01 49.93 -36.00
N GLY A 878 -24.03 48.91 -36.86
CA GLY A 878 -23.28 47.65 -36.69
C GLY A 878 -23.95 46.60 -35.80
N GLY A 879 -25.20 46.80 -35.36
CA GLY A 879 -25.99 45.79 -34.63
C GLY A 879 -26.73 44.82 -35.55
N ALA A 880 -27.10 43.63 -35.07
CA ALA A 880 -27.81 42.64 -35.89
C ALA A 880 -29.21 43.09 -36.30
N MET A 881 -29.62 42.83 -37.54
CA MET A 881 -30.98 43.13 -38.02
C MET A 881 -32.02 42.20 -37.42
N PHE A 882 -31.64 40.96 -37.10
CA PHE A 882 -32.50 39.95 -36.48
C PHE A 882 -31.70 39.12 -35.47
N LEU A 883 -32.29 38.89 -34.31
CA LEU A 883 -31.80 37.92 -33.34
C LEU A 883 -32.90 36.90 -33.10
N VAL A 884 -32.53 35.66 -32.86
CA VAL A 884 -33.46 34.65 -32.34
C VAL A 884 -32.96 34.18 -30.99
N SER A 885 -33.84 34.17 -30.00
CA SER A 885 -33.56 33.70 -28.65
C SER A 885 -34.14 32.30 -28.46
N GLY A 886 -33.37 31.44 -27.83
CA GLY A 886 -33.61 30.01 -27.64
C GLY A 886 -32.36 29.32 -27.12
N GLU A 887 -32.42 28.00 -26.94
CA GLU A 887 -31.25 27.20 -26.54
C GLU A 887 -30.62 26.58 -27.79
N PHE A 888 -29.43 27.05 -28.15
CA PHE A 888 -28.71 26.64 -29.35
C PHE A 888 -27.34 26.06 -29.03
N TYR A 889 -26.86 25.13 -29.86
CA TYR A 889 -25.49 24.65 -29.78
C TYR A 889 -24.51 25.78 -30.13
N GLU A 890 -23.24 25.62 -29.73
CA GLU A 890 -22.20 26.62 -29.99
C GLU A 890 -21.96 26.81 -31.49
N GLU A 891 -21.96 25.72 -32.25
CA GLU A 891 -21.85 25.76 -33.72
C GLU A 891 -23.16 26.09 -34.46
N SER A 892 -24.27 26.32 -33.75
CA SER A 892 -25.51 26.73 -34.41
C SER A 892 -25.34 28.13 -35.02
N ALA A 893 -25.81 28.32 -36.24
CA ALA A 893 -25.70 29.61 -36.93
C ALA A 893 -27.02 30.03 -37.56
N LEU A 894 -27.27 31.34 -37.54
CA LEU A 894 -28.45 31.95 -38.14
C LEU A 894 -28.14 32.49 -39.54
N ASN A 895 -28.91 32.01 -40.51
CA ASN A 895 -28.81 32.42 -41.90
C ASN A 895 -30.08 33.16 -42.31
N MET A 896 -29.91 34.22 -43.12
CA MET A 896 -31.02 35.03 -43.63
C MET A 896 -30.91 35.27 -45.13
N LYS A 897 -32.05 35.31 -45.79
CA LYS A 897 -32.18 35.62 -47.22
C LYS A 897 -33.37 36.54 -47.45
N GLU A 898 -33.13 37.64 -48.16
CA GLU A 898 -34.15 38.64 -48.46
C GLU A 898 -35.27 38.06 -49.34
N ILE A 899 -36.51 38.46 -49.03
CA ILE A 899 -37.72 38.03 -49.77
C ILE A 899 -38.66 39.22 -50.00
N SER A 900 -39.68 39.03 -50.83
CA SER A 900 -40.77 39.99 -50.98
C SER A 900 -41.70 39.97 -49.76
N GLY A 901 -42.03 41.14 -49.21
CA GLY A 901 -42.99 41.29 -48.12
C GLY A 901 -44.46 41.19 -48.57
N PRO A 902 -45.42 41.49 -47.67
CA PRO A 902 -46.85 41.44 -47.98
C PRO A 902 -47.25 42.39 -49.12
N GLU A 903 -48.01 41.90 -50.12
CA GLU A 903 -48.47 42.71 -51.26
C GLU A 903 -49.59 43.72 -50.89
N ALA A 904 -50.31 43.45 -49.79
CA ALA A 904 -51.42 44.28 -49.30
C ALA A 904 -51.15 44.76 -47.87
N LEU A 905 -50.63 45.99 -47.75
CA LEU A 905 -50.44 46.70 -46.48
C LEU A 905 -51.56 47.71 -46.25
N GLU A 906 -51.89 48.00 -45.00
CA GLU A 906 -52.94 48.97 -44.65
C GLU A 906 -52.51 50.41 -44.96
N LYS A 907 -53.48 51.33 -45.05
CA LYS A 907 -53.23 52.72 -45.45
C LYS A 907 -52.39 53.46 -44.39
N GLY A 908 -51.09 53.65 -44.67
CA GLY A 908 -50.13 54.31 -43.77
C GLY A 908 -48.96 53.42 -43.36
N GLU A 909 -49.03 52.11 -43.69
CA GLU A 909 -47.96 51.14 -43.50
C GLU A 909 -46.93 51.18 -44.65
N LYS A 910 -45.67 51.00 -44.31
CA LYS A 910 -44.55 50.84 -45.27
C LYS A 910 -43.69 49.65 -44.87
N LEU A 911 -43.40 48.76 -45.82
CA LEU A 911 -42.44 47.68 -45.63
C LEU A 911 -41.04 48.27 -45.38
N LYS A 912 -40.42 47.87 -44.27
CA LYS A 912 -39.04 48.23 -43.94
C LYS A 912 -38.07 47.22 -44.52
N TYR A 913 -38.31 45.92 -44.27
CA TYR A 913 -37.57 44.80 -44.85
C TYR A 913 -38.33 43.48 -44.62
N ALA A 914 -38.00 42.44 -45.39
CA ALA A 914 -38.54 41.09 -45.23
C ALA A 914 -37.48 40.02 -45.51
N TYR A 915 -37.43 39.00 -44.66
CA TYR A 915 -36.44 37.94 -44.74
C TYR A 915 -37.06 36.57 -44.47
N SER A 916 -36.55 35.57 -45.20
CA SER A 916 -36.58 34.17 -44.78
C SER A 916 -35.35 33.89 -43.93
N TRP A 917 -35.47 32.99 -42.96
CA TRP A 917 -34.37 32.61 -42.08
C TRP A 917 -34.33 31.11 -41.86
N SER A 918 -33.14 30.59 -41.58
CA SER A 918 -32.90 29.18 -41.26
C SER A 918 -31.75 29.06 -40.28
N LEU A 919 -31.72 27.95 -39.55
CA LEU A 919 -30.65 27.61 -38.63
C LEU A 919 -29.89 26.39 -39.15
N THR A 920 -28.58 26.34 -38.91
CA THR A 920 -27.72 25.16 -39.15
C THR A 920 -27.32 24.54 -37.82
N ASN A 921 -27.00 23.24 -37.82
CA ASN A 921 -26.60 22.48 -36.62
C ASN A 921 -27.66 22.58 -35.51
N VAL A 922 -28.87 22.08 -35.79
CA VAL A 922 -30.03 22.16 -34.88
C VAL A 922 -30.74 20.84 -34.66
N ASP A 923 -30.12 19.72 -35.07
CA ASP A 923 -30.68 18.39 -34.89
C ASP A 923 -30.87 18.09 -33.39
N GLY A 924 -32.07 17.66 -33.00
CA GLY A 924 -32.42 17.40 -31.60
C GLY A 924 -32.87 18.61 -30.79
N LEU A 925 -32.74 19.85 -31.30
CA LEU A 925 -33.21 21.05 -30.60
C LEU A 925 -34.72 21.21 -30.63
N ASN A 926 -35.30 21.73 -29.55
CA ASN A 926 -36.70 22.13 -29.52
C ASN A 926 -36.88 23.52 -30.17
N LEU A 927 -37.20 23.53 -31.46
CA LEU A 927 -37.37 24.75 -32.25
C LEU A 927 -38.80 25.33 -32.20
N ASN A 928 -39.63 24.87 -31.28
CA ASN A 928 -41.01 25.33 -31.16
C ASN A 928 -41.08 26.64 -30.35
N GLY A 929 -41.63 27.68 -30.96
CA GLY A 929 -41.96 28.92 -30.24
C GLY A 929 -40.73 29.79 -29.88
N LEU A 930 -39.73 29.85 -30.76
CA LEU A 930 -38.56 30.71 -30.60
C LEU A 930 -38.95 32.19 -30.54
N THR A 931 -38.17 33.01 -29.84
CA THR A 931 -38.45 34.46 -29.75
C THR A 931 -37.57 35.22 -30.74
N GLY A 932 -38.17 35.83 -31.75
CA GLY A 932 -37.49 36.69 -32.70
C GLY A 932 -37.41 38.12 -32.20
N HIS A 933 -36.25 38.76 -32.33
CA HIS A 933 -36.02 40.18 -32.06
C HIS A 933 -35.69 40.87 -33.38
N PHE A 934 -36.53 41.82 -33.78
CA PHE A 934 -36.46 42.47 -35.09
C PHE A 934 -36.05 43.92 -34.94
N TYR A 935 -34.97 44.33 -35.59
CA TYR A 935 -34.42 45.68 -35.43
C TYR A 935 -35.29 46.76 -36.10
N VAL A 936 -35.73 47.75 -35.33
CA VAL A 936 -36.66 48.79 -35.80
C VAL A 936 -36.15 50.21 -35.54
N GLY A 937 -35.12 50.39 -34.72
CA GLY A 937 -34.53 51.70 -34.37
C GLY A 937 -35.47 52.56 -33.52
N ASP A 938 -35.32 53.89 -33.57
CA ASP A 938 -36.09 54.86 -32.76
C ASP A 938 -37.62 54.83 -32.96
N LYS A 939 -38.09 54.11 -33.99
CA LYS A 939 -39.52 53.96 -34.34
C LYS A 939 -40.14 52.66 -33.80
N ALA A 940 -39.56 52.02 -32.79
CA ALA A 940 -40.03 50.72 -32.31
C ALA A 940 -41.52 50.67 -31.89
N LYS A 941 -42.07 51.77 -31.39
CA LYS A 941 -43.49 51.89 -30.98
C LYS A 941 -44.49 51.99 -32.14
N ASP A 942 -43.99 52.20 -33.36
CA ASP A 942 -44.78 52.37 -34.57
C ASP A 942 -44.42 51.28 -35.61
N ALA A 943 -43.85 50.15 -35.16
CA ALA A 943 -43.49 49.03 -36.00
C ALA A 943 -44.33 47.79 -35.68
N GLU A 944 -44.62 47.00 -36.71
CA GLU A 944 -45.45 45.80 -36.66
C GLU A 944 -44.74 44.66 -37.38
N ILE A 945 -44.95 43.43 -36.89
CA ILE A 945 -44.39 42.20 -37.48
C ILE A 945 -45.49 41.44 -38.21
N TYR A 946 -45.16 41.04 -39.43
CA TYR A 946 -45.93 40.08 -40.20
C TYR A 946 -45.11 38.79 -40.34
N ILE A 947 -45.74 37.64 -40.12
CA ILE A 947 -45.15 36.31 -40.31
C ILE A 947 -45.87 35.60 -41.46
N LEU A 948 -45.08 34.97 -42.34
CA LEU A 948 -45.54 34.16 -43.46
C LEU A 948 -45.55 32.68 -43.07
N GLN A 949 -46.75 32.10 -43.00
CA GLN A 949 -46.98 30.66 -42.84
C GLN A 949 -48.01 30.19 -43.87
N ASP A 950 -47.81 29.00 -44.45
CA ASP A 950 -48.69 28.43 -45.48
C ASP A 950 -49.02 29.40 -46.63
N ASP A 951 -48.01 30.11 -47.13
CA ASP A 951 -48.10 31.15 -48.18
C ASP A 951 -49.01 32.35 -47.84
N LYS A 952 -49.34 32.56 -46.56
CA LYS A 952 -50.17 33.68 -46.10
C LYS A 952 -49.48 34.54 -45.04
N TRP A 953 -49.41 35.84 -45.29
CA TRP A 953 -48.95 36.82 -44.31
C TRP A 953 -50.01 37.07 -43.24
N SER A 954 -49.59 37.03 -41.98
CA SER A 954 -50.43 37.33 -40.82
C SER A 954 -49.70 38.27 -39.88
N LYS A 955 -50.42 39.29 -39.39
CA LYS A 955 -49.91 40.20 -38.37
C LYS A 955 -49.85 39.47 -37.03
N VAL A 956 -48.75 39.63 -36.31
CA VAL A 956 -48.56 39.04 -34.98
C VAL A 956 -48.37 40.13 -33.93
N ASP A 957 -48.83 39.82 -32.71
CA ASP A 957 -48.61 40.71 -31.57
C ASP A 957 -47.12 40.74 -31.23
N SER A 958 -46.61 41.95 -30.99
CA SER A 958 -45.20 42.19 -30.69
C SER A 958 -45.02 43.13 -29.51
N VAL A 959 -43.94 42.97 -28.77
CA VAL A 959 -43.58 43.80 -27.62
C VAL A 959 -42.35 44.65 -27.98
N VAL A 960 -42.35 45.91 -27.54
CA VAL A 960 -41.20 46.81 -27.75
C VAL A 960 -40.09 46.48 -26.74
N ASP A 961 -38.88 46.27 -27.25
CA ASP A 961 -37.68 45.98 -26.47
C ASP A 961 -36.51 46.86 -26.96
N GLY A 962 -36.44 48.08 -26.45
CA GLY A 962 -35.46 49.09 -26.86
C GLY A 962 -35.57 49.44 -28.35
N SER A 963 -34.50 49.20 -29.11
CA SER A 963 -34.42 49.41 -30.56
C SER A 963 -34.94 48.22 -31.39
N TYR A 964 -35.42 47.17 -30.72
CA TYR A 964 -36.02 45.97 -31.31
C TYR A 964 -37.50 45.87 -30.94
N ILE A 965 -38.23 45.07 -31.71
CA ILE A 965 -39.53 44.52 -31.31
C ILE A 965 -39.43 43.00 -31.27
N THR A 966 -40.11 42.37 -30.33
CA THR A 966 -40.00 40.93 -30.08
C THR A 966 -41.34 40.24 -30.26
N CYS A 967 -41.33 39.06 -30.86
CA CYS A 967 -42.50 38.18 -30.92
C CYS A 967 -42.07 36.71 -31.03
N THR A 968 -42.98 35.80 -30.72
CA THR A 968 -42.78 34.37 -30.99
C THR A 968 -42.81 34.14 -32.50
N ILE A 969 -41.77 33.52 -33.05
CA ILE A 969 -41.65 33.18 -34.46
C ILE A 969 -41.45 31.66 -34.64
N PRO A 970 -42.33 30.99 -35.39
CA PRO A 970 -42.16 29.57 -35.69
C PRO A 970 -40.94 29.32 -36.59
N TYR A 971 -40.19 28.25 -36.31
CA TYR A 971 -39.05 27.86 -37.13
C TYR A 971 -39.47 27.55 -38.58
N GLY A 972 -38.72 28.09 -39.55
CA GLY A 972 -39.02 27.97 -40.98
C GLY A 972 -40.03 28.98 -41.53
N ALA A 973 -40.68 29.81 -40.69
CA ALA A 973 -41.53 30.89 -41.14
C ALA A 973 -40.70 32.09 -41.63
N SER A 974 -41.16 32.80 -42.66
CA SER A 974 -40.53 34.08 -43.04
C SER A 974 -41.19 35.26 -42.34
N PHE A 975 -40.51 36.40 -42.25
CA PHE A 975 -41.05 37.58 -41.58
C PHE A 975 -40.86 38.87 -42.37
N ALA A 976 -41.69 39.86 -42.06
CA ALA A 976 -41.62 41.21 -42.61
C ALA A 976 -41.84 42.24 -41.50
N VAL A 977 -41.02 43.29 -41.49
CA VAL A 977 -41.10 44.39 -40.55
C VAL A 977 -41.71 45.59 -41.26
N VAL A 978 -42.80 46.12 -40.71
CA VAL A 978 -43.59 47.20 -41.31
C VAL A 978 -43.64 48.37 -40.34
N THR A 979 -43.44 49.59 -40.83
CA THR A 979 -43.59 50.81 -40.01
C THR A 979 -44.87 51.54 -40.37
N VAL A 980 -45.60 52.01 -39.36
CA VAL A 980 -46.83 52.78 -39.48
C VAL A 980 -46.51 54.27 -39.30
N ASP A 981 -46.60 55.06 -40.36
CA ASP A 981 -46.51 56.53 -40.22
C ASP A 981 -47.85 57.05 -39.68
N LYS A 982 -47.93 57.35 -38.38
CA LYS A 982 -49.14 57.96 -37.79
C LYS A 982 -49.35 59.38 -38.34
N ASP A 983 -50.49 59.60 -38.98
CA ASP A 983 -50.87 60.89 -39.55
C ASP A 983 -51.42 61.83 -38.45
N TYR A 984 -50.56 62.72 -37.94
CA TYR A 984 -50.92 63.71 -36.92
C TYR A 984 -51.73 64.91 -37.47
N THR A 985 -52.11 64.90 -38.76
CA THR A 985 -52.86 66.00 -39.39
C THR A 985 -54.13 66.36 -38.61
N TYR A 986 -54.79 65.39 -37.97
CA TYR A 986 -55.97 65.64 -37.14
C TYR A 986 -55.66 66.44 -35.86
N TYR A 987 -54.50 66.22 -35.22
CA TYR A 987 -54.04 66.99 -34.05
C TYR A 987 -53.64 68.41 -34.44
N TYR A 988 -53.01 68.60 -35.61
CA TYR A 988 -52.73 69.93 -36.15
C TYR A 988 -54.01 70.70 -36.49
N ILE A 989 -55.01 70.03 -37.08
CA ILE A 989 -56.33 70.64 -37.35
C ILE A 989 -57.03 71.01 -36.03
N ALA A 990 -57.02 70.13 -35.02
CA ALA A 990 -57.59 70.42 -33.70
C ALA A 990 -56.88 71.60 -33.01
N GLY A 991 -55.55 71.68 -33.12
CA GLY A 991 -54.76 72.81 -32.64
C GLY A 991 -55.08 74.13 -33.34
N ILE A 992 -55.23 74.12 -34.66
CA ILE A 992 -55.62 75.30 -35.46
C ILE A 992 -57.06 75.75 -35.12
N VAL A 993 -58.00 74.82 -34.94
CA VAL A 993 -59.38 75.13 -34.53
C VAL A 993 -59.41 75.77 -33.14
N LEU A 994 -58.63 75.25 -32.18
CA LEU A 994 -58.52 75.84 -30.84
C LEU A 994 -57.93 77.27 -30.89
N LEU A 995 -56.91 77.47 -31.74
CA LEU A 995 -56.25 78.77 -31.92
C LEU A 995 -57.19 79.79 -32.60
N LEU A 996 -58.01 79.35 -33.55
CA LEU A 996 -59.06 80.17 -34.17
C LEU A 996 -60.17 80.54 -33.17
N ILE A 997 -60.59 79.64 -32.29
CA ILE A 997 -61.56 79.93 -31.22
C ILE A 997 -60.99 80.99 -30.26
N ILE A 998 -59.72 80.86 -29.87
CA ILE A 998 -59.03 81.84 -29.01
C ILE A 998 -58.96 83.21 -29.71
N ILE A 999 -58.61 83.26 -31.01
CA ILE A 999 -58.59 84.50 -31.79
C ILE A 999 -60.01 85.11 -31.88
N LEU A 1000 -61.05 84.30 -32.04
CA LEU A 1000 -62.44 84.75 -32.08
C LEU A 1000 -62.86 85.35 -30.74
N ILE A 1001 -62.51 84.72 -29.63
CA ILE A 1001 -62.74 85.23 -28.27
C ILE A 1001 -62.02 86.57 -28.08
N ILE A 1002 -60.74 86.66 -28.45
CA ILE A 1002 -59.94 87.90 -28.39
C ILE A 1002 -60.56 89.00 -29.27
N SER A 1003 -61.03 88.67 -30.47
CA SER A 1003 -61.68 89.62 -31.39
C SER A 1003 -63.00 90.14 -30.82
N THR A 1004 -63.75 89.28 -30.12
CA THR A 1004 -65.03 89.63 -29.48
C THR A 1004 -64.80 90.52 -28.26
N ILE A 1005 -63.75 90.26 -27.47
CA ILE A 1005 -63.30 91.13 -26.37
C ILE A 1005 -62.81 92.48 -26.90
N LYS A 1006 -62.02 92.51 -28.00
CA LYS A 1006 -61.59 93.75 -28.66
C LYS A 1006 -62.77 94.54 -29.22
N ARG A 1007 -63.75 93.91 -29.87
CA ARG A 1007 -64.98 94.57 -30.38
C ARG A 1007 -65.83 95.15 -29.24
N ARG A 1008 -65.93 94.46 -28.08
CA ARG A 1008 -66.61 95.00 -26.89
C ARG A 1008 -65.86 96.20 -26.29
N LYS A 1009 -64.51 96.15 -26.21
CA LYS A 1009 -63.70 97.30 -25.76
C LYS A 1009 -63.77 98.49 -26.72
N LEU A 1010 -63.76 98.26 -28.04
CA LEU A 1010 -63.85 99.32 -29.05
C LEU A 1010 -65.24 100.01 -29.08
N LYS A 1011 -66.33 99.25 -28.89
CA LYS A 1011 -67.69 99.82 -28.73
C LYS A 1011 -67.84 100.62 -27.43
N LYS A 1012 -67.10 100.27 -26.38
CA LYS A 1012 -67.07 101.03 -25.11
C LYS A 1012 -66.30 102.35 -25.27
N LEU A 1013 -65.12 102.30 -25.92
CA LEU A 1013 -64.30 103.48 -26.24
C LEU A 1013 -64.98 104.45 -27.23
N LEU A 1014 -65.76 103.95 -28.19
CA LEU A 1014 -66.53 104.81 -29.11
C LEU A 1014 -67.72 105.49 -28.43
N LYS A 1015 -68.37 104.84 -27.45
CA LYS A 1015 -69.40 105.48 -26.60
C LYS A 1015 -68.83 106.55 -25.67
N GLU A 1016 -67.67 106.28 -25.07
CA GLU A 1016 -66.96 107.25 -24.21
C GLU A 1016 -66.46 108.48 -25.02
N ARG A 1017 -66.04 108.27 -26.28
CA ARG A 1017 -65.62 109.36 -27.19
C ARG A 1017 -66.80 110.21 -27.72
N GLU A 1018 -67.98 109.63 -27.92
CA GLU A 1018 -69.20 110.38 -28.26
C GLU A 1018 -69.74 111.21 -27.07
N GLU A 1019 -69.57 110.74 -25.84
CA GLU A 1019 -69.86 111.53 -24.62
C GLU A 1019 -68.85 112.66 -24.39
N GLU A 1020 -67.56 112.46 -24.70
CA GLU A 1020 -66.54 113.52 -24.66
C GLU A 1020 -66.77 114.61 -25.72
N ILE A 1021 -67.21 114.25 -26.93
CA ILE A 1021 -67.53 115.21 -28.00
C ILE A 1021 -68.77 116.03 -27.64
N ARG A 1022 -69.82 115.43 -27.03
CA ARG A 1022 -70.97 116.20 -26.49
C ARG A 1022 -70.59 117.12 -25.33
N LYS A 1023 -69.65 116.72 -24.46
CA LYS A 1023 -69.15 117.58 -23.37
C LYS A 1023 -68.27 118.73 -23.89
N ARG A 1024 -67.49 118.52 -24.96
CA ARG A 1024 -66.69 119.58 -25.61
C ARG A 1024 -67.53 120.60 -26.38
N ASP A 1025 -68.58 120.17 -27.09
CA ASP A 1025 -69.51 121.09 -27.78
C ASP A 1025 -70.40 121.89 -26.80
N MET A 1026 -70.64 121.36 -25.59
CA MET A 1026 -71.37 122.06 -24.52
C MET A 1026 -70.47 123.06 -23.76
N MET A 1027 -69.15 122.81 -23.64
CA MET A 1027 -68.21 123.78 -23.06
C MET A 1027 -67.77 124.88 -24.04
N ALA A 1028 -67.79 124.62 -25.36
CA ALA A 1028 -67.48 125.63 -26.38
C ALA A 1028 -68.61 126.66 -26.62
N ARG A 1029 -69.78 126.48 -25.98
CA ARG A 1029 -70.90 127.45 -25.97
C ARG A 1029 -71.06 128.21 -24.65
N VAL A 1030 -70.08 128.14 -23.74
CA VAL A 1030 -70.12 128.81 -22.43
C VAL A 1030 -68.94 129.76 -22.18
N ASN A 1031 -67.98 129.90 -23.11
CA ASN A 1031 -66.88 130.88 -23.04
C ASN A 1031 -66.42 131.22 -24.50
N GLU A 1032 -67.18 131.91 -25.35
CA GLU A 1032 -67.38 133.37 -25.35
C GLU A 1032 -67.93 133.93 -24.03
N ASN A 1033 -67.37 135.05 -23.56
CA ASN A 1033 -66.89 136.12 -24.43
C ASN A 1033 -65.39 136.12 -24.71
#